data_AF-A0A2B7XU82-F1
#
_entry.id   AF-A0A2B7XU82-F1
#
_cell.length_a   1.000
_cell.length_b   1.000
_cell.length_c   1.000
_cell.angle_alpha   90.00
_cell.angle_beta   90.00
_cell.angle_gamma   90.00
#
_symmetry.space_group_name_H-M   'P 1'
#
loop_
_entity.id
_entity.type
_entity.pdbx_description
1 polymer ?
#
loop_
_entity_poly.entity_id
_entity_poly.type
_entity_poly.pdbx_seq_one_letter_code
_entity_poly.pdbx_strand_id
1 'polypeptide(L)'
;MNLIMLFSWLVAFVHFTPLVSAVKLIRSDSLNPCQDNSNFTASLFNVLLTPENNTLHVDVVGVSSISGMITADVELLAYGYSALKDTFDPCELKGFDLKGLCPMQTGPIDSEFNFQELSPEFFDQVPAFIYGIPDIDLKIRIHINSSDTGESIACLEAQLSNGKTVYQKAVGWIVAIIAGLALVSSAVTSGLGHSNTAAHVAANALSLFGFFQSQAMIGMTSVTLPPIVQSWTQNFQWSMGIIRVGFLQTICTWYQRATGGKPSTILSTLSTTSVQVQKRSMEFLDDKLGGLPSQLVKRTNADSTVGETVKRTVVRGIERVGFRARIESTNIFMTGFIFFVFFVVVVMALVALFKAYCEIASKKGWIEGNKFQDFRHGWKIVMRGILFRLVLIGYPQMCILCLWELTRQDSPAEVVLAVFMFVAMSATLGFAAFTVIRLAKRSVELHKNPAYILYSDPSALNKWGFLYVQYRATAYYCVIPVLIYILVKGMFIGLAQPASLVQAIALLIIELAVLIAVSVLRPWMDKKTNIFNISIAAVSFFNVILLLFFTQVFGLPGLVTGIMGVIFFVVNVVFALVLLILVLISSVYAIVSKNPDNRYQPMRDDRGSFIKSQTQLTTELDALGATARGETKSLEDTSSLSGHSQGFRADSPANNMTRQQPHSPLDPSVPLFPADGQSRGAPPPTYNRLQNSSPVPRNFNTSPFPRAGSANSNPAQYRMQNNASPWQRGAGYE
;
A
#
# COMPACT_ATOMS: atom_id res chain seq x y z
N MET A 1 29.52 -1.39 13.81
CA MET A 1 29.70 0.06 14.08
C MET A 1 28.33 0.69 14.30
N ASN A 2 27.94 0.68 15.57
CA ASN A 2 27.02 1.54 16.32
C ASN A 2 25.68 1.98 15.70
N LEU A 3 24.67 1.12 15.86
CA LEU A 3 23.25 1.48 15.85
C LEU A 3 22.95 2.70 16.76
N ILE A 4 23.72 2.81 17.85
CA ILE A 4 23.70 3.90 18.82
C ILE A 4 24.14 5.23 18.19
N MET A 5 25.08 5.23 17.24
CA MET A 5 25.55 6.45 16.57
C MET A 5 24.53 6.99 15.57
N LEU A 6 23.86 6.11 14.82
CA LEU A 6 22.75 6.49 13.93
C LEU A 6 21.55 7.01 14.72
N PHE A 7 21.23 6.37 15.85
CA PHE A 7 20.18 6.83 16.75
C PHE A 7 20.56 8.18 17.39
N SER A 8 21.82 8.35 17.79
CA SER A 8 22.35 9.61 18.32
C SER A 8 22.34 10.74 17.28
N TRP A 9 22.61 10.44 16.00
CA TRP A 9 22.50 11.42 14.91
C TRP A 9 21.06 11.81 14.61
N LEU A 10 20.13 10.85 14.62
CA LEU A 10 18.69 11.12 14.49
C LEU A 10 18.16 11.97 15.65
N VAL A 11 18.55 11.65 16.88
CA VAL A 11 18.17 12.43 18.07
C VAL A 11 18.82 13.83 18.06
N ALA A 12 20.07 13.95 17.61
CA ALA A 12 20.73 15.25 17.45
C ALA A 12 20.04 16.13 16.40
N PHE A 13 19.53 15.56 15.30
CA PHE A 13 18.76 16.31 14.30
C PHE A 13 17.40 16.80 14.82
N VAL A 14 16.78 16.09 15.77
CA VAL A 14 15.53 16.52 16.42
C VAL A 14 15.73 17.80 17.26
N HIS A 15 16.95 18.06 17.75
CA HIS A 15 17.25 19.32 18.45
C HIS A 15 17.44 20.53 17.52
N PHE A 16 17.68 20.32 16.23
CA PHE A 16 17.82 21.41 15.25
C PHE A 16 16.51 21.80 14.57
N THR A 17 15.39 21.12 14.86
CA THR A 17 14.09 21.58 14.39
C THR A 17 13.64 22.76 15.26
N PRO A 18 13.36 23.94 14.68
CA PRO A 18 12.80 25.04 15.46
C PRO A 18 11.52 24.55 16.12
N LEU A 19 11.43 24.68 17.44
CA LEU A 19 10.18 24.59 18.18
C LEU A 19 9.31 25.77 17.72
N VAL A 20 8.63 25.61 16.60
CA VAL A 20 7.61 26.55 16.15
C VAL A 20 6.46 26.41 17.14
N SER A 21 6.40 27.32 18.12
CA SER A 21 5.21 27.49 18.94
C SER A 21 4.11 28.01 18.02
N ALA A 22 3.29 27.10 17.51
CA ALA A 22 2.14 27.47 16.69
C ALA A 22 1.16 28.26 17.57
N VAL A 23 0.82 29.48 17.13
CA VAL A 23 -0.19 30.34 17.78
C VAL A 23 -1.47 29.53 18.00
N LYS A 24 -1.99 29.56 19.22
CA LYS A 24 -3.29 28.95 19.52
C LYS A 24 -4.36 29.80 18.85
N LEU A 25 -5.13 29.18 17.96
CA LEU A 25 -6.25 29.82 17.29
C LEU A 25 -7.37 28.81 17.06
N ILE A 26 -8.59 29.29 16.94
CA ILE A 26 -9.72 28.56 16.39
C ILE A 26 -10.25 29.39 15.23
N ARG A 27 -10.43 28.78 14.07
CA ARG A 27 -10.95 29.44 12.89
C ARG A 27 -12.05 28.65 12.20
N SER A 28 -12.91 29.34 11.46
CA SER A 28 -13.86 28.74 10.53
C SER A 28 -13.87 29.55 9.25
N ASP A 29 -13.70 28.87 8.11
CA ASP A 29 -13.63 29.49 6.78
C ASP A 29 -14.90 29.17 5.93
N SER A 30 -15.89 28.47 6.50
CA SER A 30 -17.08 28.04 5.76
C SER A 30 -18.32 27.98 6.65
N LEU A 31 -19.45 28.45 6.11
CA LEU A 31 -20.77 28.32 6.70
C LEU A 31 -21.69 27.58 5.75
N ASN A 32 -22.28 26.48 6.22
CA ASN A 32 -23.13 25.63 5.42
C ASN A 32 -24.56 25.64 5.96
N PRO A 33 -25.59 25.74 5.11
CA PRO A 33 -26.97 25.59 5.57
C PRO A 33 -27.21 24.14 6.01
N CYS A 34 -27.79 23.93 7.20
CA CYS A 34 -28.10 22.61 7.75
C CYS A 34 -29.58 22.17 7.60
N GLN A 35 -30.43 23.05 7.07
CA GLN A 35 -31.83 22.77 6.72
C GLN A 35 -32.06 23.04 5.22
N ASP A 36 -33.09 22.43 4.64
CA ASP A 36 -33.53 22.70 3.27
C ASP A 36 -34.37 24.00 3.25
N ASN A 37 -34.21 24.82 2.20
CA ASN A 37 -34.82 26.15 2.08
C ASN A 37 -34.42 27.12 3.22
N SER A 38 -33.13 27.13 3.59
CA SER A 38 -32.59 28.14 4.52
C SER A 38 -32.74 29.54 3.92
N ASN A 39 -33.47 30.43 4.60
CA ASN A 39 -33.66 31.84 4.20
C ASN A 39 -32.42 32.73 4.45
N PHE A 40 -31.30 32.11 4.84
CA PHE A 40 -30.01 32.76 4.97
C PHE A 40 -28.95 31.94 4.23
N THR A 41 -28.15 32.64 3.42
CA THR A 41 -27.01 32.07 2.70
C THR A 41 -25.80 32.98 2.85
N ALA A 42 -24.63 32.42 3.18
CA ALA A 42 -23.38 33.16 3.26
C ALA A 42 -22.48 32.82 2.08
N SER A 43 -21.91 33.85 1.44
CA SER A 43 -20.87 33.71 0.41
C SER A 43 -19.47 33.75 1.01
N LEU A 44 -19.27 34.53 2.08
CA LEU A 44 -18.03 34.59 2.86
C LEU A 44 -18.36 34.41 4.34
N PHE A 45 -17.60 33.56 5.02
CA PHE A 45 -17.69 33.39 6.46
C PHE A 45 -16.32 33.07 7.01
N ASN A 46 -15.71 34.06 7.65
CA ASN A 46 -14.42 33.93 8.33
C ASN A 46 -14.59 34.26 9.80
N VAL A 47 -14.29 33.30 10.66
CA VAL A 47 -14.20 33.53 12.10
C VAL A 47 -12.79 33.18 12.52
N LEU A 48 -12.14 34.06 13.29
CA LEU A 48 -10.83 33.83 13.87
C LEU A 48 -10.86 34.23 15.35
N LEU A 49 -10.73 33.24 16.21
CA LEU A 49 -10.58 33.39 17.65
C LEU A 49 -9.11 33.15 18.02
N THR A 50 -8.49 34.16 18.62
CA THR A 50 -7.10 34.11 19.09
C THR A 50 -7.08 34.29 20.61
N PRO A 51 -7.05 33.20 21.40
CA PRO A 51 -7.05 33.26 22.87
C PRO A 51 -5.84 33.95 23.49
N GLU A 52 -4.70 34.06 22.79
CA GLU A 52 -3.52 34.76 23.33
C GLU A 52 -3.70 36.28 23.35
N ASN A 53 -4.47 36.83 22.42
CA ASN A 53 -4.74 38.27 22.31
C ASN A 53 -6.16 38.63 22.74
N ASN A 54 -6.96 37.67 23.23
CA ASN A 54 -8.38 37.83 23.57
C ASN A 54 -9.19 38.53 22.45
N THR A 55 -8.92 38.18 21.19
CA THR A 55 -9.59 38.75 20.03
C THR A 55 -10.47 37.73 19.31
N LEU A 56 -11.64 38.19 18.88
CA LEU A 56 -12.54 37.45 17.99
C LEU A 56 -12.83 38.35 16.77
N HIS A 57 -12.37 37.90 15.62
CA HIS A 57 -12.66 38.50 14.33
C HIS A 57 -13.74 37.68 13.64
N VAL A 58 -14.81 38.32 13.18
CA VAL A 58 -15.93 37.71 12.48
C VAL A 58 -16.23 38.53 11.24
N ASP A 59 -16.09 37.94 10.07
CA ASP A 59 -16.36 38.54 8.78
C ASP A 59 -17.40 37.68 8.05
N VAL A 60 -18.57 38.27 7.81
CA VAL A 60 -19.72 37.59 7.20
C VAL A 60 -20.25 38.41 6.04
N VAL A 61 -20.23 37.79 4.86
CA VAL A 61 -20.88 38.31 3.67
C VAL A 61 -21.92 37.29 3.22
N GLY A 62 -23.16 37.74 3.03
CA GLY A 62 -24.26 36.86 2.69
C GLY A 62 -25.50 37.59 2.20
N VAL A 63 -26.55 36.83 1.93
CA VAL A 63 -27.87 37.34 1.57
C VAL A 63 -28.90 36.72 2.51
N SER A 64 -29.70 37.57 3.14
CA SER A 64 -30.83 37.21 3.98
C SER A 64 -32.15 37.48 3.26
N SER A 65 -33.06 36.52 3.28
CA SER A 65 -34.48 36.71 2.97
C SER A 65 -35.36 36.77 4.22
N ILE A 66 -34.77 36.89 5.41
CA ILE A 66 -35.45 36.96 6.70
C ILE A 66 -35.78 38.42 7.02
N SER A 67 -37.03 38.67 7.43
CA SER A 67 -37.51 39.98 7.89
C SER A 67 -38.25 39.80 9.21
N GLY A 68 -37.78 40.47 10.27
CA GLY A 68 -38.44 40.45 11.59
C GLY A 68 -37.47 40.29 12.77
N MET A 69 -38.05 40.07 13.95
CA MET A 69 -37.29 39.72 15.16
C MET A 69 -36.93 38.24 15.13
N ILE A 70 -35.71 37.92 15.53
CA ILE A 70 -35.19 36.56 15.51
C ILE A 70 -34.58 36.20 16.86
N THR A 71 -34.67 34.93 17.22
CA THR A 71 -33.91 34.31 18.31
C THR A 71 -32.97 33.28 17.71
N ALA A 72 -31.74 33.21 18.20
CA ALA A 72 -30.74 32.30 17.65
C ALA A 72 -30.25 31.29 18.70
N ASP A 73 -30.39 30.01 18.40
CA ASP A 73 -29.94 28.90 19.24
C ASP A 73 -28.56 28.44 18.75
N VAL A 74 -27.51 28.71 19.53
CA VAL A 74 -26.16 28.20 19.25
C VAL A 74 -25.95 26.88 19.95
N GLU A 75 -25.53 25.90 19.18
CA GLU A 75 -25.12 24.58 19.65
C GLU A 75 -23.67 24.33 19.23
N LEU A 76 -22.77 24.15 20.20
CA LEU A 76 -21.41 23.69 19.94
C LEU A 76 -21.39 22.17 19.93
N LEU A 77 -21.24 21.59 18.75
CA LEU A 77 -21.13 20.15 18.54
C LEU A 77 -19.65 19.73 18.52
N ALA A 78 -19.21 19.01 19.55
CA ALA A 78 -17.91 18.38 19.60
C ALA A 78 -18.03 16.90 19.21
N TYR A 79 -17.42 16.52 18.09
CA TYR A 79 -17.53 15.18 17.50
C TYR A 79 -19.00 14.74 17.35
N GLY A 80 -19.93 15.67 17.08
CA GLY A 80 -21.37 15.38 16.98
C GLY A 80 -22.12 15.24 18.31
N TYR A 81 -21.47 15.49 19.45
CA TYR A 81 -22.12 15.63 20.76
C TYR A 81 -22.30 17.12 21.11
N SER A 82 -23.47 17.49 21.62
CA SER A 82 -23.79 18.85 22.06
C SER A 82 -23.04 19.17 23.35
N ALA A 83 -21.96 19.95 23.23
CA ALA A 83 -21.10 20.33 24.35
C ALA A 83 -21.61 21.59 25.07
N LEU A 84 -22.17 22.54 24.31
CA LEU A 84 -22.75 23.78 24.82
C LEU A 84 -24.00 24.08 23.98
N LYS A 85 -25.07 24.52 24.64
CA LYS A 85 -26.29 24.99 23.98
C LYS A 85 -26.76 26.25 24.69
N ASP A 86 -26.66 27.37 23.99
CA ASP A 86 -27.09 28.68 24.48
C ASP A 86 -28.03 29.33 23.47
N THR A 87 -28.98 30.10 23.98
CA THR A 87 -29.95 30.84 23.18
C THR A 87 -29.66 32.32 23.35
N PHE A 88 -29.43 33.04 22.24
CA PHE A 88 -29.17 34.47 22.27
C PHE A 88 -30.21 35.22 21.44
N ASP A 89 -30.68 36.33 22.00
CA ASP A 89 -31.48 37.32 21.28
C ASP A 89 -30.55 38.48 20.86
N PRO A 90 -30.32 38.68 19.55
CA PRO A 90 -29.49 39.77 19.06
C PRO A 90 -30.01 41.17 19.43
N CYS A 91 -31.28 41.30 19.83
CA CYS A 91 -31.89 42.55 20.27
C CYS A 91 -31.62 42.88 21.75
N GLU A 92 -31.36 41.88 22.59
CA GLU A 92 -31.16 42.06 24.04
C GLU A 92 -29.69 42.27 24.46
N LEU A 93 -28.75 42.04 23.53
CA LEU A 93 -27.32 42.16 23.77
C LEU A 93 -26.89 43.63 23.97
N LYS A 94 -26.81 44.06 25.23
CA LYS A 94 -26.27 45.37 25.62
C LYS A 94 -24.75 45.41 25.43
N GLY A 95 -24.27 46.27 24.51
CA GLY A 95 -22.84 46.56 24.33
C GLY A 95 -22.23 46.07 23.00
N PHE A 96 -22.96 45.28 22.22
CA PHE A 96 -22.55 44.84 20.88
C PHE A 96 -23.61 45.25 19.85
N ASP A 97 -23.35 46.32 19.08
CA ASP A 97 -24.23 46.76 17.99
C ASP A 97 -24.07 45.84 16.78
N LEU A 98 -24.80 44.72 16.80
CA LEU A 98 -24.85 43.73 15.72
C LEU A 98 -25.70 44.30 14.55
N LYS A 99 -25.13 45.26 13.82
CA LYS A 99 -25.77 45.92 12.68
C LYS A 99 -26.33 44.89 11.68
N GLY A 100 -27.64 44.97 11.44
CA GLY A 100 -28.36 44.12 10.48
C GLY A 100 -28.95 42.83 11.02
N LEU A 101 -28.70 42.48 12.30
CA LEU A 101 -29.28 41.27 12.92
C LEU A 101 -30.52 41.56 13.78
N CYS A 102 -30.76 42.81 14.22
CA CYS A 102 -31.99 43.20 14.90
C CYS A 102 -32.46 44.63 14.53
N PRO A 103 -33.66 44.79 13.94
CA PRO A 103 -34.45 43.75 13.28
C PRO A 103 -33.70 43.27 12.04
N MET A 104 -33.80 41.97 11.75
CA MET A 104 -33.20 41.42 10.54
C MET A 104 -33.98 41.93 9.32
N GLN A 105 -33.28 42.40 8.29
CA GLN A 105 -33.89 42.91 7.06
C GLN A 105 -33.50 42.04 5.87
N THR A 106 -34.41 41.95 4.89
CA THR A 106 -34.15 41.29 3.61
C THR A 106 -33.13 42.09 2.81
N GLY A 107 -32.04 41.44 2.38
CA GLY A 107 -30.99 42.09 1.61
C GLY A 107 -29.61 41.44 1.78
N PRO A 108 -28.59 42.00 1.10
CA PRO A 108 -27.20 41.62 1.33
C PRO A 108 -26.74 42.07 2.71
N ILE A 109 -26.02 41.19 3.41
CA ILE A 109 -25.36 41.46 4.68
C ILE A 109 -23.86 41.46 4.40
N ASP A 110 -23.19 42.55 4.77
CA ASP A 110 -21.75 42.72 4.71
C ASP A 110 -21.32 43.33 6.04
N SER A 111 -20.97 42.45 6.98
CA SER A 111 -20.69 42.82 8.36
C SER A 111 -19.36 42.23 8.81
N GLU A 112 -18.43 43.12 9.14
CA GLU A 112 -17.16 42.79 9.79
C GLU A 112 -17.23 43.23 11.26
N PHE A 113 -17.05 42.28 12.17
CA PHE A 113 -17.00 42.50 13.60
C PHE A 113 -15.60 42.16 14.12
N ASN A 114 -15.00 43.13 14.80
CA ASN A 114 -13.72 42.97 15.48
C ASN A 114 -13.93 43.17 16.97
N PHE A 115 -14.08 42.07 17.70
CA PHE A 115 -14.18 42.09 19.14
C PHE A 115 -12.78 42.02 19.75
N GLN A 116 -12.39 43.09 20.45
CA GLN A 116 -11.16 43.16 21.24
C GLN A 116 -11.54 43.03 22.72
N GLU A 117 -10.69 42.36 23.50
CA GLU A 117 -10.87 42.15 24.95
C GLU A 117 -12.10 41.32 25.33
N LEU A 118 -12.25 40.12 24.75
CA LEU A 118 -13.22 39.15 25.28
C LEU A 118 -12.92 38.82 26.75
N SER A 119 -13.97 38.66 27.56
CA SER A 119 -13.81 38.31 28.97
C SER A 119 -13.07 36.98 29.11
N PRO A 120 -12.12 36.86 30.05
CA PRO A 120 -11.37 35.62 30.27
C PRO A 120 -12.27 34.42 30.61
N GLU A 121 -13.46 34.67 31.17
CA GLU A 121 -14.49 33.66 31.46
C GLU A 121 -14.97 32.91 30.21
N PHE A 122 -14.98 33.54 29.03
CA PHE A 122 -15.33 32.89 27.77
C PHE A 122 -14.28 31.84 27.37
N PHE A 123 -13.01 32.08 27.69
CA PHE A 123 -11.91 31.17 27.35
C PHE A 123 -11.78 30.00 28.33
N ASP A 124 -12.18 30.18 29.60
CA ASP A 124 -12.17 29.11 30.61
C ASP A 124 -13.19 27.99 30.31
N GLN A 125 -14.26 28.31 29.58
CA GLN A 125 -15.24 27.32 29.12
C GLN A 125 -14.75 26.46 27.95
N VAL A 126 -13.68 26.85 27.26
CA VAL A 126 -13.13 26.12 26.12
C VAL A 126 -12.03 25.16 26.61
N PRO A 127 -12.24 23.83 26.57
CA PRO A 127 -11.24 22.90 27.07
C PRO A 127 -9.88 23.02 26.36
N ALA A 128 -8.80 23.04 27.14
CA ALA A 128 -7.43 23.22 26.63
C ALA A 128 -7.01 22.18 25.55
N PHE A 129 -7.62 20.99 25.53
CA PHE A 129 -7.31 19.94 24.56
C PHE A 129 -7.68 20.31 23.11
N ILE A 130 -8.65 21.22 22.92
CA ILE A 130 -9.12 21.69 21.60
C ILE A 130 -7.97 22.34 20.83
N TYR A 131 -7.05 23.02 21.51
CA TYR A 131 -5.89 23.66 20.88
C TYR A 131 -4.71 22.69 20.61
N GLY A 132 -4.74 21.50 21.22
CA GLY A 132 -3.64 20.53 21.15
C GLY A 132 -3.82 19.46 20.08
N ILE A 133 -5.01 18.88 19.96
CA ILE A 133 -5.30 17.74 19.08
C ILE A 133 -5.40 18.23 17.62
N PRO A 134 -4.65 17.69 16.65
CA PRO A 134 -4.81 18.07 15.25
C PRO A 134 -6.11 17.51 14.65
N ASP A 135 -6.68 18.19 13.66
CA ASP A 135 -7.90 17.79 12.94
C ASP A 135 -9.08 17.47 13.88
N ILE A 136 -9.35 18.36 14.83
CA ILE A 136 -10.55 18.31 15.69
C ILE A 136 -11.84 18.40 14.88
N ASP A 137 -12.88 17.65 15.28
CA ASP A 137 -14.23 17.76 14.71
C ASP A 137 -15.08 18.63 15.64
N LEU A 138 -15.00 19.94 15.46
CA LEU A 138 -15.84 20.90 16.18
C LEU A 138 -16.73 21.61 15.16
N LYS A 139 -18.02 21.70 15.47
CA LYS A 139 -19.02 22.34 14.62
C LYS A 139 -19.88 23.25 15.46
N ILE A 140 -20.08 24.48 15.02
CA ILE A 140 -21.10 25.35 15.60
C ILE A 140 -22.33 25.20 14.72
N ARG A 141 -23.47 24.89 15.32
CA ARG A 141 -24.77 24.88 14.66
C ARG A 141 -25.61 26.01 15.24
N ILE A 142 -26.15 26.84 14.37
CA ILE A 142 -26.97 27.99 14.72
C ILE A 142 -28.35 27.76 14.11
N HIS A 143 -29.39 27.66 14.94
CA HIS A 143 -30.77 27.70 14.46
C HIS A 143 -31.30 29.11 14.65
N ILE A 144 -31.79 29.72 13.57
CA ILE A 144 -32.42 31.03 13.59
C ILE A 144 -33.93 30.79 13.59
N ASN A 145 -34.55 31.06 14.73
CA ASN A 145 -35.98 30.91 14.93
C ASN A 145 -36.66 32.28 14.90
N SER A 146 -37.90 32.32 14.42
CA SER A 146 -38.75 33.52 14.50
C SER A 146 -39.13 33.78 15.96
N SER A 147 -38.99 35.01 16.45
CA SER A 147 -39.47 35.36 17.79
C SER A 147 -41.00 35.30 17.89
N ASP A 148 -41.71 35.50 16.78
CA ASP A 148 -43.18 35.56 16.74
C ASP A 148 -43.83 34.17 16.66
N THR A 149 -43.27 33.27 15.84
CA THR A 149 -43.85 31.93 15.58
C THR A 149 -43.11 30.80 16.28
N GLY A 150 -41.87 31.02 16.73
CA GLY A 150 -41.00 29.97 17.28
C GLY A 150 -40.52 28.94 16.25
N GLU A 151 -40.82 29.12 14.95
CA GLU A 151 -40.40 28.20 13.90
C GLU A 151 -38.96 28.49 13.44
N SER A 152 -38.21 27.44 13.11
CA SER A 152 -36.85 27.52 12.55
C SER A 152 -36.89 27.99 11.10
N ILE A 153 -36.46 29.23 10.86
CA ILE A 153 -36.45 29.88 9.55
C ILE A 153 -35.13 29.62 8.80
N ALA A 154 -34.03 29.43 9.52
CA ALA A 154 -32.74 29.09 8.94
C ALA A 154 -31.89 28.25 9.90
N CYS A 155 -31.05 27.38 9.33
CA CYS A 155 -30.11 26.55 10.09
C CYS A 155 -28.74 26.71 9.43
N LEU A 156 -27.74 27.11 10.20
CA LEU A 156 -26.38 27.35 9.73
C LEU A 156 -25.39 26.49 10.51
N GLU A 157 -24.38 25.98 9.83
CA GLU A 157 -23.37 25.11 10.41
C GLU A 157 -21.97 25.52 9.96
N ALA A 158 -21.13 25.87 10.93
CA ALA A 158 -19.74 26.27 10.73
C ALA A 158 -18.80 25.18 11.26
N GLN A 159 -17.77 24.82 10.50
CA GLN A 159 -16.73 23.87 10.93
C GLN A 159 -15.56 24.64 11.55
N LEU A 160 -15.27 24.35 12.82
CA LEU A 160 -14.17 24.95 13.55
C LEU A 160 -12.88 24.12 13.38
N SER A 161 -11.77 24.80 13.16
CA SER A 161 -10.43 24.22 13.03
C SER A 161 -9.44 24.97 13.89
N ASN A 162 -8.52 24.25 14.54
CA ASN A 162 -7.41 24.86 15.29
C ASN A 162 -6.15 25.11 14.42
N GLY A 163 -6.27 25.00 13.10
CA GLY A 163 -5.15 25.17 12.16
C GLY A 163 -4.13 24.04 12.14
N LYS A 164 -4.24 23.04 13.02
CA LYS A 164 -3.32 21.89 13.08
C LYS A 164 -3.90 20.71 12.30
N THR A 165 -3.06 20.09 11.46
CA THR A 165 -3.43 18.89 10.69
C THR A 165 -2.32 17.86 10.67
N VAL A 166 -2.73 16.59 10.73
CA VAL A 166 -1.89 15.40 10.53
C VAL A 166 -1.51 15.24 9.06
N TYR A 167 -2.28 15.80 8.14
CA TYR A 167 -1.98 15.72 6.72
C TYR A 167 -0.83 16.67 6.36
N GLN A 168 0.33 16.10 6.05
CA GLN A 168 1.55 16.82 5.72
C GLN A 168 2.13 16.27 4.43
N LYS A 169 2.11 17.08 3.36
CA LYS A 169 2.63 16.69 2.04
C LYS A 169 4.09 16.18 2.12
N ALA A 170 4.91 16.80 2.96
CA ALA A 170 6.30 16.41 3.16
C ALA A 170 6.43 14.97 3.69
N VAL A 171 5.57 14.57 4.64
CA VAL A 171 5.59 13.22 5.21
C VAL A 171 5.35 12.17 4.12
N GLY A 172 4.33 12.39 3.28
CA GLY A 172 4.03 11.50 2.15
C GLY A 172 5.23 11.28 1.21
N TRP A 173 5.92 12.34 0.80
CA TRP A 173 7.09 12.24 -0.08
C TRP A 173 8.32 11.63 0.60
N ILE A 174 8.57 11.94 1.87
CA ILE A 174 9.69 11.36 2.63
C ILE A 174 9.51 9.84 2.73
N VAL A 175 8.31 9.36 3.11
CA VAL A 175 8.07 7.91 3.21
C VAL A 175 8.12 7.22 1.85
N ALA A 176 7.70 7.90 0.77
CA ALA A 176 7.83 7.40 -0.60
C ALA A 176 9.30 7.20 -1.01
N ILE A 177 10.15 8.20 -0.72
CA ILE A 177 11.59 8.13 -1.00
C ILE A 177 12.24 7.00 -0.20
N ILE A 178 11.92 6.85 1.09
CA ILE A 178 12.46 5.78 1.93
C ILE A 178 12.07 4.40 1.39
N ALA A 179 10.80 4.21 1.01
CA ALA A 179 10.35 2.96 0.40
C ALA A 179 11.08 2.66 -0.93
N GLY A 180 11.28 3.69 -1.76
CA GLY A 180 12.05 3.58 -3.01
C GLY A 180 13.51 3.22 -2.77
N LEU A 181 14.18 3.90 -1.84
CA LEU A 181 15.57 3.62 -1.47
C LEU A 181 15.75 2.20 -0.91
N ALA A 182 14.78 1.68 -0.17
CA ALA A 182 14.81 0.31 0.33
C ALA A 182 14.78 -0.73 -0.80
N LEU A 183 13.97 -0.49 -1.84
CA LEU A 183 13.93 -1.34 -3.03
C LEU A 183 15.22 -1.26 -3.85
N VAL A 184 15.78 -0.05 -4.02
CA VAL A 184 17.07 0.16 -4.70
C VAL A 184 18.21 -0.52 -3.93
N SER A 185 18.22 -0.40 -2.60
CA SER A 185 19.17 -1.08 -1.72
C SER A 185 19.17 -2.60 -1.94
N SER A 186 17.98 -3.22 -2.04
CA SER A 186 17.85 -4.63 -2.37
C SER A 186 18.43 -4.96 -3.75
N ALA A 187 18.13 -4.17 -4.78
CA ALA A 187 18.64 -4.39 -6.14
C ALA A 187 20.17 -4.30 -6.21
N VAL A 188 20.77 -3.29 -5.55
CA VAL A 188 22.23 -3.13 -5.46
C VAL A 188 22.86 -4.32 -4.73
N THR A 189 22.30 -4.71 -3.58
CA THR A 189 22.79 -5.83 -2.78
C THR A 189 22.72 -7.15 -3.56
N SER A 190 21.67 -7.35 -4.35
CA SER A 190 21.53 -8.50 -5.25
C SER A 190 22.62 -8.51 -6.33
N GLY A 191 22.91 -7.33 -6.90
CA GLY A 191 23.95 -7.17 -7.93
C GLY A 191 25.38 -7.36 -7.41
N LEU A 192 25.60 -7.19 -6.10
CA LEU A 192 26.87 -7.47 -5.43
C LEU A 192 27.06 -8.95 -5.05
N GLY A 193 26.10 -9.83 -5.37
CA GLY A 193 26.16 -11.27 -5.10
C GLY A 193 25.52 -11.71 -3.78
N HIS A 194 24.90 -10.78 -3.03
CA HIS A 194 24.25 -11.07 -1.74
C HIS A 194 22.74 -11.30 -1.92
N SER A 195 22.38 -12.40 -2.59
CA SER A 195 21.00 -12.72 -2.99
C SER A 195 20.04 -12.94 -1.80
N ASN A 196 20.51 -13.56 -0.71
CA ASN A 196 19.69 -13.81 0.48
C ASN A 196 19.29 -12.51 1.19
N THR A 197 20.26 -11.63 1.45
CA THR A 197 19.96 -10.33 2.05
C THR A 197 19.07 -9.48 1.15
N ALA A 198 19.33 -9.47 -0.15
CA ALA A 198 18.51 -8.75 -1.12
C ALA A 198 17.04 -9.21 -1.07
N ALA A 199 16.78 -10.51 -1.01
CA ALA A 199 15.43 -11.07 -0.90
C ALA A 199 14.70 -10.62 0.37
N HIS A 200 15.37 -10.63 1.53
CA HIS A 200 14.77 -10.17 2.79
C HIS A 200 14.46 -8.67 2.79
N VAL A 201 15.38 -7.85 2.28
CA VAL A 201 15.19 -6.39 2.21
C VAL A 201 14.06 -6.05 1.24
N ALA A 202 13.99 -6.71 0.07
CA ALA A 202 12.88 -6.54 -0.88
C ALA A 202 11.54 -6.93 -0.26
N ALA A 203 11.47 -8.09 0.41
CA ALA A 203 10.23 -8.56 1.04
C ALA A 203 9.74 -7.57 2.10
N ASN A 204 10.62 -7.07 2.98
CA ASN A 204 10.23 -6.10 4.00
C ASN A 204 9.82 -4.74 3.41
N ALA A 205 10.49 -4.29 2.34
CA ALA A 205 10.15 -3.06 1.64
C ALA A 205 8.78 -3.15 0.94
N LEU A 206 8.49 -4.29 0.29
CA LEU A 206 7.18 -4.56 -0.32
C LEU A 206 6.07 -4.62 0.73
N SER A 207 6.32 -5.25 1.87
CA SER A 207 5.37 -5.29 2.98
C SER A 207 5.12 -3.90 3.59
N LEU A 208 6.15 -3.05 3.72
CA LEU A 208 5.99 -1.64 4.14
C LEU A 208 5.13 -0.85 3.14
N PHE A 209 5.42 -1.00 1.85
CA PHE A 209 4.62 -0.35 0.80
C PHE A 209 3.16 -0.83 0.81
N GLY A 210 2.95 -2.14 0.97
CA GLY A 210 1.61 -2.74 1.11
C GLY A 210 0.86 -2.23 2.34
N PHE A 211 1.56 -1.95 3.44
CA PHE A 211 0.96 -1.29 4.60
C PHE A 211 0.52 0.15 4.28
N PHE A 212 1.32 0.94 3.57
CA PHE A 212 0.90 2.28 3.14
C PHE A 212 -0.31 2.23 2.19
N GLN A 213 -0.35 1.26 1.27
CA GLN A 213 -1.52 1.01 0.44
C GLN A 213 -2.74 0.63 1.28
N SER A 214 -2.58 -0.16 2.35
CA SER A 214 -3.70 -0.49 3.25
C SER A 214 -4.24 0.72 3.99
N GLN A 215 -3.38 1.65 4.42
CA GLN A 215 -3.81 2.93 5.00
C GLN A 215 -4.58 3.78 3.98
N ALA A 216 -4.07 3.88 2.75
CA ALA A 216 -4.73 4.62 1.68
C ALA A 216 -6.10 4.00 1.33
N MET A 217 -6.19 2.67 1.28
CA MET A 217 -7.43 1.92 1.07
C MET A 217 -8.50 2.21 2.13
N ILE A 218 -8.12 2.34 3.41
CA ILE A 218 -9.06 2.76 4.46
C ILE A 218 -9.63 4.16 4.15
N GLY A 219 -8.79 5.10 3.71
CA GLY A 219 -9.21 6.44 3.33
C GLY A 219 -10.20 6.47 2.15
N MET A 220 -10.15 5.48 1.27
CA MET A 220 -11.04 5.34 0.10
C MET A 220 -12.37 4.64 0.40
N THR A 221 -12.58 4.13 1.61
CA THR A 221 -13.87 3.55 2.02
C THR A 221 -14.95 4.61 2.11
N SER A 222 -16.18 4.27 1.74
CA SER A 222 -17.35 5.16 1.76
C SER A 222 -17.85 5.48 3.17
N VAL A 223 -17.29 4.85 4.20
CA VAL A 223 -17.58 5.12 5.61
C VAL A 223 -17.24 6.58 5.97
N THR A 224 -18.07 7.17 6.83
CA THR A 224 -17.87 8.51 7.40
C THR A 224 -16.75 8.49 8.42
N LEU A 225 -15.52 8.67 7.93
CA LEU A 225 -14.32 8.69 8.77
C LEU A 225 -14.22 10.01 9.58
N PRO A 226 -13.75 9.98 10.83
CA PRO A 226 -13.39 11.19 11.58
C PRO A 226 -12.32 12.04 10.85
N PRO A 227 -12.30 13.38 11.01
CA PRO A 227 -11.36 14.25 10.30
C PRO A 227 -9.88 13.85 10.47
N ILE A 228 -9.46 13.45 11.67
CA ILE A 228 -8.10 12.98 11.93
C ILE A 228 -7.73 11.72 11.13
N VAL A 229 -8.66 10.76 10.99
CA VAL A 229 -8.45 9.53 10.21
C VAL A 229 -8.38 9.85 8.72
N GLN A 230 -9.23 10.76 8.25
CA GLN A 230 -9.17 11.23 6.87
C GLN A 230 -7.83 11.91 6.57
N SER A 231 -7.36 12.81 7.45
CA SER A 231 -6.08 13.51 7.30
C SER A 231 -4.89 12.55 7.33
N TRP A 232 -4.90 11.57 8.25
CA TRP A 232 -3.87 10.53 8.32
C TRP A 232 -3.80 9.70 7.04
N THR A 233 -4.93 9.14 6.60
CA THR A 233 -4.99 8.27 5.41
C THR A 233 -4.66 9.04 4.12
N GLN A 234 -4.92 10.35 4.07
CA GLN A 234 -4.55 11.22 2.95
C GLN A 234 -3.02 11.26 2.71
N ASN A 235 -2.19 11.11 3.76
CA ASN A 235 -0.72 11.08 3.62
C ASN A 235 -0.20 9.94 2.74
N PHE A 236 -0.98 8.87 2.57
CA PHE A 236 -0.58 7.67 1.84
C PHE A 236 -1.23 7.53 0.47
N GLN A 237 -2.08 8.46 0.04
CA GLN A 237 -2.80 8.36 -1.23
C GLN A 237 -1.89 8.36 -2.47
N TRP A 238 -0.65 8.85 -2.32
CA TRP A 238 0.40 8.71 -3.34
C TRP A 238 0.73 7.25 -3.67
N SER A 239 0.59 6.31 -2.73
CA SER A 239 0.83 4.87 -2.99
C SER A 239 -0.29 4.21 -3.80
N MET A 240 -1.41 4.92 -3.99
CA MET A 240 -2.53 4.56 -4.85
C MET A 240 -2.59 5.44 -6.11
N GLY A 241 -1.53 6.21 -6.40
CA GLY A 241 -1.44 7.04 -7.60
C GLY A 241 -2.32 8.28 -7.60
N ILE A 242 -2.96 8.64 -6.48
CA ILE A 242 -3.81 9.83 -6.37
C ILE A 242 -2.92 11.02 -5.98
N ILE A 243 -2.32 11.65 -6.99
CA ILE A 243 -1.40 12.78 -6.84
C ILE A 243 -1.88 13.93 -7.72
N ARG A 244 -2.05 15.13 -7.15
CA ARG A 244 -2.47 16.30 -7.93
C ARG A 244 -1.29 16.92 -8.67
N VAL A 245 -1.43 17.00 -9.99
CA VAL A 245 -0.56 17.77 -10.87
C VAL A 245 -1.42 18.61 -11.80
N GLY A 246 -1.20 19.93 -11.84
CA GLY A 246 -2.08 20.88 -12.52
C GLY A 246 -2.30 20.58 -13.99
N PHE A 247 -1.21 20.42 -14.77
CA PHE A 247 -1.31 20.12 -16.20
C PHE A 247 -1.99 18.76 -16.47
N LEU A 248 -1.78 17.79 -15.58
CA LEU A 248 -2.37 16.46 -15.72
C LEU A 248 -3.90 16.54 -15.62
N GLN A 249 -4.43 17.36 -14.70
CA GLN A 249 -5.87 17.57 -14.58
C GLN A 249 -6.46 18.17 -15.86
N THR A 250 -5.75 19.11 -16.50
CA THR A 250 -6.17 19.68 -17.79
C THR A 250 -6.23 18.62 -18.89
N ILE A 251 -5.23 17.73 -18.96
CA ILE A 251 -5.18 16.63 -19.94
C ILE A 251 -6.31 15.63 -19.68
N CYS A 252 -6.55 15.23 -18.43
CA CYS A 252 -7.63 14.30 -18.08
C CYS A 252 -8.99 14.88 -18.49
N THR A 253 -9.27 16.13 -18.13
CA THR A 253 -10.55 16.79 -18.48
C THR A 253 -10.69 16.99 -20.00
N TRP A 254 -9.60 17.27 -20.71
CA TRP A 254 -9.61 17.31 -22.18
C TRP A 254 -9.97 15.94 -22.78
N TYR A 255 -9.31 14.87 -22.31
CA TYR A 255 -9.55 13.52 -22.79
C TYR A 255 -11.00 13.11 -22.55
N GLN A 256 -11.49 13.31 -21.32
CA GLN A 256 -12.86 13.01 -20.92
C GLN A 256 -13.89 13.71 -21.84
N ARG A 257 -13.71 15.01 -22.13
CA ARG A 257 -14.59 15.76 -23.03
C ARG A 257 -14.51 15.24 -24.46
N ALA A 258 -13.31 14.95 -24.95
CA ALA A 258 -13.09 14.43 -26.30
C ALA A 258 -13.75 13.06 -26.51
N THR A 259 -13.87 12.27 -25.45
CA THR A 259 -14.45 10.92 -25.48
C THR A 259 -15.94 10.89 -25.07
N GLY A 260 -16.60 12.05 -25.00
CA GLY A 260 -18.04 12.17 -24.76
C GLY A 260 -18.47 12.17 -23.30
N GLY A 261 -17.53 12.25 -22.35
CA GLY A 261 -17.82 12.41 -20.93
C GLY A 261 -18.10 13.87 -20.53
N LYS A 262 -18.74 14.06 -19.37
CA LYS A 262 -19.03 15.39 -18.80
C LYS A 262 -18.22 15.57 -17.51
N PRO A 263 -17.25 16.50 -17.46
CA PRO A 263 -16.42 16.67 -16.28
C PRO A 263 -17.20 17.22 -15.09
N SER A 264 -16.82 16.81 -13.88
CA SER A 264 -17.33 17.45 -12.67
C SER A 264 -16.77 18.87 -12.55
N THR A 265 -17.57 19.74 -11.94
CA THR A 265 -17.23 21.14 -11.67
C THR A 265 -17.24 21.45 -10.18
N ILE A 266 -17.18 20.42 -9.32
CA ILE A 266 -17.34 20.58 -7.87
C ILE A 266 -16.22 21.47 -7.31
N LEU A 267 -15.00 21.37 -7.85
CA LEU A 267 -13.88 22.21 -7.44
C LEU A 267 -13.84 23.58 -8.12
N SER A 268 -14.57 23.76 -9.23
CA SER A 268 -14.67 25.06 -9.90
C SER A 268 -15.90 25.88 -9.47
N THR A 269 -16.92 25.24 -8.89
CA THR A 269 -18.14 25.90 -8.38
C THR A 269 -18.21 25.96 -6.85
N LEU A 270 -17.09 25.86 -6.11
CA LEU A 270 -17.10 26.02 -4.64
C LEU A 270 -17.74 27.34 -4.17
N SER A 271 -17.75 28.39 -5.01
CA SER A 271 -18.39 29.67 -4.69
C SER A 271 -19.93 29.63 -4.75
N THR A 272 -20.52 28.70 -5.49
CA THR A 272 -21.99 28.57 -5.68
C THR A 272 -22.54 27.23 -5.21
N THR A 273 -21.67 26.28 -4.86
CA THR A 273 -22.00 24.91 -4.47
C THR A 273 -21.47 24.63 -3.07
N SER A 274 -22.37 24.54 -2.08
CA SER A 274 -21.98 24.10 -0.73
C SER A 274 -21.68 22.59 -0.76
N VAL A 275 -20.42 22.22 -0.66
CA VAL A 275 -19.98 20.82 -0.61
C VAL A 275 -20.01 20.36 0.83
N GLN A 276 -20.95 19.48 1.16
CA GLN A 276 -21.02 18.88 2.49
C GLN A 276 -20.27 17.55 2.48
N VAL A 277 -19.26 17.42 3.34
CA VAL A 277 -18.65 16.11 3.64
C VAL A 277 -19.61 15.40 4.61
N GLN A 278 -20.18 14.27 4.18
CA GLN A 278 -21.47 13.74 4.64
C GLN A 278 -21.71 13.66 6.16
N LYS A 279 -22.96 14.00 6.53
CA LYS A 279 -23.68 13.55 7.73
C LYS A 279 -24.73 12.47 7.39
N ARG A 280 -24.92 11.51 8.30
CA ARG A 280 -25.84 10.35 8.18
C ARG A 280 -27.34 10.71 8.14
N SER A 281 -27.75 11.86 8.65
CA SER A 281 -29.18 12.16 8.88
C SER A 281 -30.03 12.32 7.61
N MET A 282 -29.44 12.55 6.44
CA MET A 282 -30.19 12.72 5.19
C MET A 282 -30.39 11.43 4.38
N GLU A 283 -29.70 10.33 4.73
CA GLU A 283 -29.75 9.07 3.96
C GLU A 283 -31.07 8.31 4.17
N PHE A 284 -31.73 8.48 5.32
CA PHE A 284 -33.02 7.84 5.60
C PHE A 284 -34.20 8.44 4.81
N LEU A 285 -34.05 9.69 4.35
CA LEU A 285 -35.08 10.38 3.57
C LEU A 285 -34.95 10.11 2.06
N ASP A 286 -33.72 10.07 1.54
CA ASP A 286 -33.46 9.82 0.12
C ASP A 286 -33.75 8.35 -0.28
N ASP A 287 -33.43 7.39 0.60
CA ASP A 287 -33.68 5.95 0.36
C ASP A 287 -35.19 5.59 0.37
N LYS A 288 -36.05 6.43 0.97
CA LYS A 288 -37.51 6.28 0.94
C LYS A 288 -38.22 7.05 -0.17
N LEU A 289 -37.57 8.07 -0.77
CA LEU A 289 -38.14 8.86 -1.86
C LEU A 289 -37.51 8.58 -3.24
N GLY A 290 -36.35 7.92 -3.30
CA GLY A 290 -35.57 7.67 -4.52
C GLY A 290 -36.17 6.70 -5.55
N GLY A 291 -37.43 6.27 -5.36
CA GLY A 291 -38.15 5.37 -6.26
C GLY A 291 -39.05 6.05 -7.31
N LEU A 292 -39.19 7.38 -7.29
CA LEU A 292 -40.06 8.09 -8.23
C LEU A 292 -39.24 8.69 -9.40
N PRO A 293 -39.55 8.35 -10.67
CA PRO A 293 -38.84 8.90 -11.82
C PRO A 293 -39.09 10.41 -11.94
N SER A 294 -38.01 11.18 -12.01
CA SER A 294 -37.94 12.65 -12.05
C SER A 294 -38.43 13.27 -13.37
N GLN A 295 -39.45 12.70 -14.03
CA GLN A 295 -40.00 13.19 -15.30
C GLN A 295 -41.34 13.94 -15.16
N LEU A 296 -41.83 14.18 -13.95
CA LEU A 296 -43.12 14.86 -13.72
C LEU A 296 -43.02 16.05 -12.77
N VAL A 297 -41.98 16.89 -12.91
CA VAL A 297 -42.03 18.27 -12.38
C VAL A 297 -42.36 19.20 -13.53
N LYS A 298 -43.65 19.50 -13.66
CA LYS A 298 -44.22 20.49 -14.57
C LYS A 298 -43.56 21.83 -14.27
N ARG A 299 -42.79 22.36 -15.22
CA ARG A 299 -42.23 23.72 -15.15
C ARG A 299 -43.39 24.72 -15.21
N THR A 300 -43.71 25.32 -14.07
CA THR A 300 -44.47 26.58 -14.06
C THR A 300 -43.46 27.71 -14.10
N ASN A 301 -43.46 28.45 -15.22
CA ASN A 301 -42.74 29.71 -15.35
C ASN A 301 -43.42 30.74 -14.44
N ALA A 302 -42.84 30.97 -13.26
CA ALA A 302 -43.04 32.20 -12.53
C ALA A 302 -41.68 32.90 -12.46
N ASP A 303 -41.65 34.06 -13.11
CA ASP A 303 -40.54 34.99 -13.14
C ASP A 303 -40.31 35.53 -11.72
N SER A 304 -39.19 35.18 -11.09
CA SER A 304 -38.59 35.93 -10.00
C SER A 304 -37.12 35.57 -9.91
N THR A 305 -36.30 36.53 -10.29
CA THR A 305 -34.89 36.64 -9.94
C THR A 305 -34.69 36.47 -8.42
N VAL A 306 -33.54 35.92 -8.04
CA VAL A 306 -33.08 35.63 -6.65
C VAL A 306 -33.54 34.27 -6.10
N GLY A 307 -32.74 33.26 -6.40
CA GLY A 307 -32.92 31.90 -5.88
C GLY A 307 -31.94 30.94 -6.54
N GLU A 308 -30.64 31.23 -6.50
CA GLU A 308 -29.63 30.26 -6.92
C GLU A 308 -29.72 29.07 -5.96
N THR A 309 -30.39 28.01 -6.40
CA THR A 309 -30.56 26.79 -5.63
C THR A 309 -29.17 26.17 -5.42
N VAL A 310 -28.60 26.40 -4.23
CA VAL A 310 -27.29 25.86 -3.85
C VAL A 310 -27.36 24.33 -3.93
N LYS A 311 -26.78 23.77 -5.00
CA LYS A 311 -26.80 22.33 -5.26
C LYS A 311 -25.94 21.61 -4.21
N ARG A 312 -26.55 21.09 -3.16
CA ARG A 312 -25.85 20.34 -2.10
C ARG A 312 -25.36 19.00 -2.66
N THR A 313 -24.05 18.86 -2.83
CA THR A 313 -23.42 17.58 -3.22
C THR A 313 -22.67 17.00 -2.03
N VAL A 314 -22.87 15.71 -1.80
CA VAL A 314 -22.29 15.02 -0.66
C VAL A 314 -21.19 14.07 -1.12
N VAL A 315 -19.99 14.27 -0.62
CA VAL A 315 -18.79 13.58 -1.11
C VAL A 315 -18.39 12.45 -0.15
N ARG A 316 -18.24 11.22 -0.67
CA ARG A 316 -17.91 10.00 0.11
C ARG A 316 -16.72 9.23 -0.49
N GLY A 317 -16.08 8.40 0.33
CA GLY A 317 -15.07 7.42 -0.09
C GLY A 317 -14.00 7.94 -1.05
N ILE A 318 -13.92 7.35 -2.25
CA ILE A 318 -12.93 7.71 -3.26
C ILE A 318 -13.11 9.17 -3.72
N GLU A 319 -14.33 9.66 -3.87
CA GLU A 319 -14.62 11.05 -4.24
C GLU A 319 -14.11 12.02 -3.15
N ARG A 320 -14.20 11.63 -1.86
CA ARG A 320 -13.70 12.44 -0.74
C ARG A 320 -12.19 12.57 -0.81
N VAL A 321 -11.51 11.47 -1.12
CA VAL A 321 -10.06 11.45 -1.29
C VAL A 321 -9.64 12.36 -2.45
N GLY A 322 -10.36 12.31 -3.59
CA GLY A 322 -10.14 13.21 -4.73
C GLY A 322 -10.36 14.68 -4.37
N PHE A 323 -11.49 14.99 -3.72
CA PHE A 323 -11.83 16.35 -3.29
C PHE A 323 -10.75 16.94 -2.36
N ARG A 324 -10.30 16.16 -1.35
CA ARG A 324 -9.20 16.58 -0.45
C ARG A 324 -7.85 16.72 -1.17
N ALA A 325 -7.62 15.93 -2.21
CA ALA A 325 -6.46 16.06 -3.09
C ALA A 325 -6.58 17.25 -4.06
N ARG A 326 -7.74 17.92 -4.15
CA ARG A 326 -8.11 18.92 -5.17
C ARG A 326 -8.05 18.36 -6.60
N ILE A 327 -8.54 17.13 -6.75
CA ILE A 327 -8.75 16.43 -8.01
C ILE A 327 -10.27 16.33 -8.20
N GLU A 328 -10.76 16.73 -9.38
CA GLU A 328 -12.17 16.60 -9.74
C GLU A 328 -12.58 15.13 -9.70
N SER A 329 -13.80 14.81 -9.27
CA SER A 329 -14.23 13.43 -9.09
C SER A 329 -14.08 12.62 -10.38
N THR A 330 -14.42 13.21 -11.52
CA THR A 330 -14.30 12.55 -12.83
C THR A 330 -12.85 12.33 -13.31
N ASN A 331 -11.87 13.03 -12.73
CA ASN A 331 -10.47 12.90 -13.12
C ASN A 331 -9.69 11.87 -12.27
N ILE A 332 -10.31 11.28 -11.23
CA ILE A 332 -9.60 10.42 -10.27
C ILE A 332 -9.03 9.17 -10.95
N PHE A 333 -9.86 8.46 -11.72
CA PHE A 333 -9.45 7.24 -12.43
C PHE A 333 -8.28 7.53 -13.39
N MET A 334 -8.45 8.51 -14.28
CA MET A 334 -7.43 8.88 -15.26
C MET A 334 -6.13 9.36 -14.60
N THR A 335 -6.22 10.11 -13.50
CA THR A 335 -5.03 10.53 -12.74
C THR A 335 -4.25 9.31 -12.25
N GLY A 336 -4.92 8.38 -11.57
CA GLY A 336 -4.28 7.16 -11.07
C GLY A 336 -3.71 6.28 -12.18
N PHE A 337 -4.45 6.10 -13.28
CA PHE A 337 -4.00 5.34 -14.44
C PHE A 337 -2.73 5.93 -15.07
N ILE A 338 -2.72 7.25 -15.35
CA ILE A 338 -1.57 7.91 -15.96
C ILE A 338 -0.35 7.84 -15.05
N PHE A 339 -0.53 8.03 -13.73
CA PHE A 339 0.57 7.90 -12.77
C PHE A 339 1.14 6.49 -12.71
N PHE A 340 0.30 5.46 -12.77
CA PHE A 340 0.76 4.07 -12.82
C PHE A 340 1.61 3.82 -14.08
N VAL A 341 1.10 4.20 -15.26
CA VAL A 341 1.83 4.03 -16.54
C VAL A 341 3.13 4.83 -16.53
N PHE A 342 3.09 6.09 -16.09
CA PHE A 342 4.26 6.95 -15.96
C PHE A 342 5.32 6.32 -15.04
N PHE A 343 4.92 5.83 -13.87
CA PHE A 343 5.83 5.18 -12.93
C PHE A 343 6.48 3.93 -13.54
N VAL A 344 5.70 3.10 -14.25
CA VAL A 344 6.24 1.93 -14.96
C VAL A 344 7.26 2.34 -16.02
N VAL A 345 6.95 3.35 -16.84
CA VAL A 345 7.86 3.86 -17.87
C VAL A 345 9.16 4.40 -17.26
N VAL A 346 9.07 5.18 -16.18
CA VAL A 346 10.23 5.75 -15.48
C VAL A 346 11.14 4.66 -14.94
N VAL A 347 10.59 3.66 -14.23
CA VAL A 347 11.40 2.56 -13.67
C VAL A 347 12.06 1.75 -14.79
N MET A 348 11.33 1.45 -15.87
CA MET A 348 11.88 0.72 -17.01
C MET A 348 12.98 1.51 -17.74
N ALA A 349 12.83 2.83 -17.86
CA ALA A 349 13.86 3.71 -18.40
C ALA A 349 15.11 3.74 -17.50
N LEU A 350 14.95 3.82 -16.17
CA LEU A 350 16.07 3.80 -15.24
C LEU A 350 16.88 2.50 -15.32
N VAL A 351 16.22 1.34 -15.45
CA VAL A 351 16.91 0.06 -15.61
C VAL A 351 17.63 -0.02 -16.96
N ALA A 352 17.03 0.50 -18.03
CA ALA A 352 17.67 0.56 -19.35
C ALA A 352 18.90 1.50 -19.34
N LEU A 353 18.81 2.65 -18.67
CA LEU A 353 19.93 3.58 -18.48
C LEU A 353 21.04 2.94 -17.65
N PHE A 354 20.69 2.22 -16.58
CA PHE A 354 21.67 1.49 -15.77
C PHE A 354 22.41 0.43 -16.59
N LYS A 355 21.70 -0.31 -17.45
CA LYS A 355 22.32 -1.24 -18.41
C LYS A 355 23.28 -0.54 -19.35
N ALA A 356 22.87 0.58 -19.95
CA ALA A 356 23.73 1.37 -20.84
C ALA A 356 24.99 1.86 -20.10
N TYR A 357 24.84 2.33 -18.86
CA TYR A 357 25.95 2.72 -18.00
C TYR A 357 26.93 1.55 -17.75
N CYS A 358 26.43 0.37 -17.37
CA CYS A 358 27.27 -0.80 -17.12
C CYS A 358 28.05 -1.25 -18.38
N GLU A 359 27.45 -1.18 -19.57
CA GLU A 359 28.14 -1.51 -20.82
C GLU A 359 29.23 -0.50 -21.17
N ILE A 360 28.95 0.79 -21.03
CA ILE A 360 29.93 1.85 -21.30
C ILE A 360 31.07 1.79 -20.29
N ALA A 361 30.77 1.62 -19.01
CA ALA A 361 31.76 1.54 -17.94
C ALA A 361 32.66 0.30 -18.09
N SER A 362 32.11 -0.85 -18.51
CA SER A 362 32.91 -2.03 -18.83
C SER A 362 33.78 -1.83 -20.07
N LYS A 363 33.26 -1.18 -21.12
CA LYS A 363 34.05 -0.87 -22.34
C LYS A 363 35.18 0.14 -22.07
N LYS A 364 34.98 1.09 -21.16
CA LYS A 364 36.00 2.07 -20.73
C LYS A 364 36.96 1.56 -19.66
N GLY A 365 36.81 0.31 -19.21
CA GLY A 365 37.64 -0.27 -18.15
C GLY A 365 37.39 0.31 -16.74
N TRP A 366 36.30 1.07 -16.55
CA TRP A 366 35.94 1.64 -15.23
C TRP A 366 35.40 0.58 -14.27
N ILE A 367 34.88 -0.53 -14.82
CA ILE A 367 34.38 -1.66 -14.07
C ILE A 367 35.06 -2.92 -14.64
N GLU A 368 35.55 -3.79 -13.76
CA GLU A 368 36.08 -5.11 -14.12
C GLU A 368 35.05 -5.88 -14.95
N GLY A 369 35.50 -6.51 -16.04
CA GLY A 369 34.61 -7.20 -16.98
C GLY A 369 33.71 -8.28 -16.36
N ASN A 370 34.06 -8.82 -15.19
CA ASN A 370 33.29 -9.85 -14.51
C ASN A 370 32.18 -9.28 -13.60
N LYS A 371 32.21 -7.98 -13.27
CA LYS A 371 31.17 -7.36 -12.43
C LYS A 371 29.90 -7.12 -13.25
N PHE A 372 28.75 -7.52 -12.71
CA PHE A 372 27.42 -7.43 -13.35
C PHE A 372 27.31 -8.16 -14.70
N GLN A 373 28.15 -9.17 -14.97
CA GLN A 373 28.12 -9.92 -16.23
C GLN A 373 26.76 -10.63 -16.44
N ASP A 374 26.21 -11.25 -15.41
CA ASP A 374 24.92 -11.93 -15.44
C ASP A 374 23.77 -10.97 -15.75
N PHE A 375 23.80 -9.77 -15.16
CA PHE A 375 22.82 -8.73 -15.44
C PHE A 375 22.93 -8.22 -16.89
N ARG A 376 24.14 -8.04 -17.43
CA ARG A 376 24.34 -7.54 -18.80
C ARG A 376 23.85 -8.53 -19.87
N HIS A 377 24.17 -9.82 -19.71
CA HIS A 377 23.72 -10.84 -20.65
C HIS A 377 22.23 -11.19 -20.47
N GLY A 378 21.74 -11.24 -19.22
CA GLY A 378 20.36 -11.58 -18.86
C GLY A 378 19.38 -10.41 -18.76
N TRP A 379 19.75 -9.18 -19.16
CA TRP A 379 19.01 -7.96 -18.81
C TRP A 379 17.53 -7.98 -19.27
N LYS A 380 17.22 -8.60 -20.42
CA LYS A 380 15.83 -8.71 -20.93
C LYS A 380 14.94 -9.54 -19.99
N ILE A 381 15.50 -10.57 -19.36
CA ILE A 381 14.79 -11.43 -18.41
C ILE A 381 14.53 -10.66 -17.12
N VAL A 382 15.55 -9.95 -16.62
CA VAL A 382 15.45 -9.10 -15.43
C VAL A 382 14.41 -7.98 -15.64
N MET A 383 14.41 -7.34 -16.81
CA MET A 383 13.41 -6.33 -17.19
C MET A 383 11.98 -6.87 -17.16
N ARG A 384 11.76 -8.08 -17.72
CA ARG A 384 10.45 -8.74 -17.65
C ARG A 384 10.05 -8.98 -16.19
N GLY A 385 10.96 -9.46 -15.36
CA GLY A 385 10.71 -9.67 -13.92
C GLY A 385 10.37 -8.38 -13.16
N ILE A 386 11.07 -7.28 -13.44
CA ILE A 386 10.77 -5.96 -12.86
C ILE A 386 9.39 -5.47 -13.32
N LEU A 387 9.05 -5.62 -14.60
CA LEU A 387 7.74 -5.23 -15.11
C LEU A 387 6.61 -5.98 -14.38
N PHE A 388 6.71 -7.30 -14.24
CA PHE A 388 5.71 -8.06 -13.49
C PHE A 388 5.63 -7.66 -12.01
N ARG A 389 6.76 -7.31 -11.39
CA ARG A 389 6.80 -6.79 -10.01
C ARG A 389 6.07 -5.45 -9.89
N LEU A 390 6.27 -4.54 -10.84
CA LEU A 390 5.56 -3.25 -10.87
C LEU A 390 4.05 -3.45 -11.07
N VAL A 391 3.65 -4.38 -11.93
CA VAL A 391 2.25 -4.77 -12.11
C VAL A 391 1.66 -5.31 -10.81
N LEU A 392 2.39 -6.16 -10.07
CA LEU A 392 1.94 -6.67 -8.77
C LEU A 392 1.78 -5.56 -7.73
N ILE A 393 2.75 -4.64 -7.64
CA ILE A 393 2.71 -3.50 -6.71
C ILE A 393 1.55 -2.55 -7.03
N GLY A 394 1.30 -2.28 -8.31
CA GLY A 394 0.19 -1.43 -8.76
C GLY A 394 -1.17 -2.14 -8.83
N TYR A 395 -1.22 -3.45 -8.63
CA TYR A 395 -2.46 -4.23 -8.75
C TYR A 395 -3.56 -3.77 -7.77
N PRO A 396 -3.32 -3.52 -6.47
CA PRO A 396 -4.34 -3.01 -5.57
C PRO A 396 -4.93 -1.68 -6.02
N GLN A 397 -4.09 -0.77 -6.50
CA GLN A 397 -4.50 0.53 -7.04
C GLN A 397 -5.41 0.36 -8.25
N MET A 398 -4.93 -0.33 -9.29
CA MET A 398 -5.65 -0.44 -10.55
C MET A 398 -6.91 -1.29 -10.38
N CYS A 399 -6.90 -2.30 -9.52
CA CYS A 399 -8.09 -3.08 -9.19
C CYS A 399 -9.20 -2.18 -8.63
N ILE A 400 -8.89 -1.29 -7.67
CA ILE A 400 -9.91 -0.43 -7.06
C ILE A 400 -10.38 0.64 -8.04
N LEU A 401 -9.46 1.35 -8.69
CA LEU A 401 -9.81 2.46 -9.57
C LEU A 401 -10.55 1.99 -10.82
N CYS A 402 -10.14 0.86 -11.44
CA CYS A 402 -10.86 0.32 -12.59
C CYS A 402 -12.27 -0.12 -12.20
N LEU A 403 -12.45 -0.85 -11.08
CA LEU A 403 -13.77 -1.30 -10.64
C LEU A 403 -14.67 -0.13 -10.24
N TRP A 404 -14.10 0.92 -9.65
CA TRP A 404 -14.82 2.16 -9.35
C TRP A 404 -15.28 2.88 -10.62
N GLU A 405 -14.44 2.97 -11.65
CA GLU A 405 -14.81 3.57 -12.95
C GLU A 405 -16.00 2.83 -13.60
N LEU A 406 -16.11 1.51 -13.43
CA LEU A 406 -17.26 0.75 -13.94
C LEU A 406 -18.60 1.19 -13.28
N THR A 407 -18.54 1.73 -12.06
CA THR A 407 -19.72 2.24 -11.35
C THR A 407 -20.05 3.69 -11.69
N ARG A 408 -19.02 4.51 -11.94
CA ARG A 408 -19.16 5.96 -12.20
C ARG A 408 -19.48 6.26 -13.67
N GLN A 409 -18.84 5.53 -14.58
CA GLN A 409 -18.98 5.67 -16.03
C GLN A 409 -18.77 7.12 -16.47
N ASP A 410 -17.65 7.72 -16.08
CA ASP A 410 -17.39 9.16 -16.29
C ASP A 410 -17.13 9.48 -17.78
N SER A 411 -16.66 8.48 -18.57
CA SER A 411 -16.63 8.52 -20.03
C SER A 411 -16.61 7.10 -20.65
N PRO A 412 -17.25 6.87 -21.83
CA PRO A 412 -17.18 5.58 -22.52
C PRO A 412 -15.75 5.06 -22.78
N ALA A 413 -14.81 5.95 -23.13
CA ALA A 413 -13.43 5.56 -23.37
C ALA A 413 -12.69 5.18 -22.08
N GLU A 414 -12.97 5.86 -20.98
CA GLU A 414 -12.40 5.57 -19.67
C GLU A 414 -12.87 4.21 -19.16
N VAL A 415 -14.15 3.88 -19.37
CA VAL A 415 -14.69 2.54 -19.07
C VAL A 415 -13.98 1.44 -19.88
N VAL A 416 -13.79 1.63 -21.19
CA VAL A 416 -13.06 0.67 -22.03
C VAL A 416 -11.62 0.48 -21.54
N LEU A 417 -10.95 1.59 -21.21
CA LEU A 417 -9.60 1.57 -20.66
C LEU A 417 -9.53 0.85 -19.30
N ALA A 418 -10.51 1.09 -18.43
CA ALA A 418 -10.63 0.45 -17.13
C ALA A 418 -10.80 -1.06 -17.26
N VAL A 419 -11.72 -1.51 -18.13
CA VAL A 419 -11.93 -2.95 -18.41
C VAL A 419 -10.67 -3.59 -18.98
N PHE A 420 -10.07 -2.97 -20.01
CA PHE A 420 -8.87 -3.50 -20.64
C PHE A 420 -7.72 -3.63 -19.64
N MET A 421 -7.46 -2.59 -18.85
CA MET A 421 -6.38 -2.61 -17.85
C MET A 421 -6.63 -3.62 -16.74
N PHE A 422 -7.87 -3.70 -16.23
CA PHE A 422 -8.23 -4.65 -15.18
C PHE A 422 -8.06 -6.10 -15.65
N VAL A 423 -8.56 -6.42 -16.84
CA VAL A 423 -8.44 -7.76 -17.43
C VAL A 423 -7.00 -8.07 -17.76
N ALA A 424 -6.26 -7.14 -18.39
CA ALA A 424 -4.87 -7.34 -18.76
C ALA A 424 -3.98 -7.59 -17.53
N MET A 425 -4.09 -6.80 -16.47
CA MET A 425 -3.30 -6.99 -15.25
C MET A 425 -3.69 -8.29 -14.53
N SER A 426 -4.98 -8.58 -14.39
CA SER A 426 -5.46 -9.81 -13.73
C SER A 426 -5.05 -11.06 -14.51
N ALA A 427 -5.17 -11.06 -15.84
CA ALA A 427 -4.75 -12.15 -16.70
C ALA A 427 -3.22 -12.36 -16.66
N THR A 428 -2.45 -11.26 -16.68
CA THR A 428 -0.99 -11.31 -16.64
C THR A 428 -0.48 -11.88 -15.32
N LEU A 429 -1.04 -11.45 -14.18
CA LEU A 429 -0.69 -11.97 -12.85
C LEU A 429 -1.21 -13.41 -12.65
N GLY A 430 -2.42 -13.71 -13.13
CA GLY A 430 -2.99 -15.05 -13.09
C GLY A 430 -2.16 -16.05 -13.90
N PHE A 431 -1.74 -15.68 -15.11
CA PHE A 431 -0.84 -16.47 -15.95
C PHE A 431 0.53 -16.68 -15.28
N ALA A 432 1.09 -15.64 -14.66
CA ALA A 432 2.34 -15.74 -13.92
C ALA A 432 2.24 -16.70 -12.73
N ALA A 433 1.19 -16.58 -11.92
CA ALA A 433 0.94 -17.47 -10.78
C ALA A 433 0.70 -18.93 -11.23
N PHE A 434 -0.08 -19.14 -12.30
CA PHE A 434 -0.30 -20.47 -12.88
C PHE A 434 1.01 -21.09 -13.38
N THR A 435 1.84 -20.31 -14.07
CA THR A 435 3.15 -20.77 -14.57
C THR A 435 4.08 -21.19 -13.43
N VAL A 436 4.13 -20.43 -12.34
CA VAL A 436 4.92 -20.77 -11.14
C VAL A 436 4.46 -22.11 -10.55
N ILE A 437 3.15 -22.34 -10.44
CA ILE A 437 2.61 -23.59 -9.90
C ILE A 437 2.90 -24.76 -10.83
N ARG A 438 2.77 -24.58 -12.15
CA ARG A 438 3.10 -25.62 -13.13
C ARG A 438 4.58 -26.01 -13.04
N LEU A 439 5.46 -25.02 -12.91
CA LEU A 439 6.90 -25.25 -12.75
C LEU A 439 7.22 -25.95 -11.42
N ALA A 440 6.58 -25.53 -10.32
CA ALA A 440 6.74 -26.15 -9.02
C ALA A 440 6.23 -27.61 -9.04
N LYS A 441 5.06 -27.90 -9.62
CA LYS A 441 4.55 -29.27 -9.77
C LYS A 441 5.51 -30.16 -10.55
N ARG A 442 6.02 -29.67 -11.68
CA ARG A 442 7.04 -30.37 -12.48
C ARG A 442 8.30 -30.64 -11.68
N SER A 443 8.71 -29.71 -10.83
CA SER A 443 9.90 -29.88 -9.98
C SER A 443 9.71 -30.92 -8.88
N VAL A 444 8.52 -31.00 -8.29
CA VAL A 444 8.16 -32.04 -7.33
C VAL A 444 8.15 -33.42 -7.99
N GLU A 445 7.62 -33.51 -9.20
CA GLU A 445 7.55 -34.77 -9.94
C GLU A 445 8.94 -35.29 -10.34
N LEU A 446 9.82 -34.42 -10.84
CA LEU A 446 11.15 -34.80 -11.33
C LEU A 446 12.20 -34.95 -10.23
N HIS A 447 12.17 -34.10 -9.20
CA HIS A 447 13.25 -34.00 -8.22
C HIS A 447 12.79 -34.24 -6.77
N LYS A 448 11.52 -34.60 -6.55
CA LYS A 448 10.90 -34.78 -5.21
C LYS A 448 11.06 -33.55 -4.29
N ASN A 449 11.48 -32.41 -4.82
CA ASN A 449 11.70 -31.17 -4.09
C ASN A 449 11.16 -29.98 -4.91
N PRO A 450 10.18 -29.21 -4.39
CA PRO A 450 9.59 -28.07 -5.08
C PRO A 450 10.60 -26.92 -5.32
N ALA A 451 11.66 -26.86 -4.52
CA ALA A 451 12.64 -25.79 -4.58
C ALA A 451 13.64 -25.95 -5.73
N TYR A 452 13.81 -27.17 -6.27
CA TYR A 452 14.91 -27.44 -7.19
C TYR A 452 14.81 -26.58 -8.45
N ILE A 453 13.80 -26.76 -9.29
CA ILE A 453 13.68 -26.02 -10.57
C ILE A 453 13.42 -24.52 -10.34
N LEU A 454 12.65 -24.16 -9.30
CA LEU A 454 12.34 -22.76 -9.02
C LEU A 454 13.60 -21.94 -8.73
N TYR A 455 14.53 -22.49 -7.94
CA TYR A 455 15.72 -21.75 -7.49
C TYR A 455 17.01 -22.13 -8.24
N SER A 456 17.04 -23.24 -8.98
CA SER A 456 18.22 -23.66 -9.77
C SER A 456 18.26 -23.09 -11.19
N ASP A 457 17.11 -22.71 -11.76
CA ASP A 457 17.07 -22.03 -13.06
C ASP A 457 17.10 -20.50 -12.88
N PRO A 458 18.19 -19.81 -13.30
CA PRO A 458 18.32 -18.37 -13.18
C PRO A 458 17.29 -17.61 -14.06
N SER A 459 16.80 -18.23 -15.13
CA SER A 459 15.75 -17.66 -15.97
C SER A 459 14.41 -17.67 -15.24
N ALA A 460 14.06 -18.78 -14.59
CA ALA A 460 12.87 -18.88 -13.75
C ALA A 460 12.93 -17.97 -12.53
N LEU A 461 14.07 -17.89 -11.84
CA LEU A 461 14.24 -17.07 -10.65
C LEU A 461 14.16 -15.57 -10.96
N ASN A 462 14.83 -15.10 -12.01
CA ASN A 462 14.79 -13.67 -12.37
C ASN A 462 13.46 -13.24 -12.97
N LYS A 463 12.76 -14.13 -13.70
CA LYS A 463 11.46 -13.83 -14.33
C LYS A 463 10.31 -13.91 -13.33
N TRP A 464 10.26 -14.96 -12.51
CA TRP A 464 9.11 -15.30 -11.66
C TRP A 464 9.38 -15.20 -10.15
N GLY A 465 10.64 -15.09 -9.75
CA GLY A 465 11.04 -15.12 -8.33
C GLY A 465 10.37 -14.07 -7.47
N PHE A 466 9.99 -12.90 -8.03
CA PHE A 466 9.29 -11.87 -7.26
C PHE A 466 7.95 -12.36 -6.65
N LEU A 467 7.30 -13.38 -7.22
CA LEU A 467 6.05 -13.92 -6.69
C LEU A 467 6.28 -14.82 -5.48
N TYR A 468 7.30 -15.68 -5.51
CA TYR A 468 7.43 -16.78 -4.56
C TYR A 468 8.64 -16.68 -3.62
N VAL A 469 9.66 -15.88 -3.94
CA VAL A 469 10.88 -15.75 -3.12
C VAL A 469 10.58 -15.21 -1.72
N GLN A 470 9.51 -14.41 -1.57
CA GLN A 470 9.06 -13.93 -0.25
C GLN A 470 8.48 -15.04 0.65
N TYR A 471 8.06 -16.16 0.06
CA TYR A 471 7.46 -17.28 0.76
C TYR A 471 8.49 -18.40 1.00
N ARG A 472 8.10 -19.38 1.81
CA ARG A 472 8.84 -20.65 1.94
C ARG A 472 8.70 -21.47 0.67
N ALA A 473 9.70 -22.29 0.37
CA ALA A 473 9.66 -23.14 -0.82
C ALA A 473 8.49 -24.15 -0.81
N THR A 474 8.01 -24.54 0.37
CA THR A 474 6.83 -25.41 0.54
C THR A 474 5.50 -24.66 0.45
N ALA A 475 5.52 -23.32 0.52
CA ALA A 475 4.35 -22.45 0.52
C ALA A 475 4.23 -21.62 -0.77
N TYR A 476 4.79 -22.12 -1.89
CA TYR A 476 4.78 -21.42 -3.18
C TYR A 476 3.37 -21.09 -3.71
N TYR A 477 2.36 -21.87 -3.30
CA TYR A 477 0.97 -21.67 -3.70
C TYR A 477 0.30 -20.45 -3.04
N CYS A 478 0.91 -19.85 -2.00
CA CYS A 478 0.36 -18.70 -1.27
C CYS A 478 0.17 -17.43 -2.14
N VAL A 479 0.78 -17.39 -3.33
CA VAL A 479 0.59 -16.30 -4.30
C VAL A 479 -0.87 -16.16 -4.73
N ILE A 480 -1.55 -17.27 -5.03
CA ILE A 480 -2.94 -17.25 -5.53
C ILE A 480 -3.89 -16.67 -4.46
N PRO A 481 -3.92 -17.19 -3.21
CA PRO A 481 -4.76 -16.62 -2.17
C PRO A 481 -4.52 -15.12 -1.93
N VAL A 482 -3.27 -14.66 -2.03
CA VAL A 482 -2.95 -13.24 -1.86
C VAL A 482 -3.48 -12.38 -3.01
N LEU A 483 -3.38 -12.86 -4.26
CA LEU A 483 -3.99 -12.17 -5.41
C LEU A 483 -5.51 -12.12 -5.31
N ILE A 484 -6.14 -13.23 -4.89
CA ILE A 484 -7.59 -13.29 -4.64
C ILE A 484 -7.97 -12.32 -3.52
N TYR A 485 -7.21 -12.27 -2.43
CA TYR A 485 -7.43 -11.32 -1.35
C TYR A 485 -7.43 -9.86 -1.84
N ILE A 486 -6.41 -9.47 -2.62
CA ILE A 486 -6.30 -8.12 -3.17
C ILE A 486 -7.50 -7.82 -4.09
N LEU A 487 -7.87 -8.78 -4.94
CA LEU A 487 -9.00 -8.65 -5.87
C LEU A 487 -10.33 -8.47 -5.13
N VAL A 488 -10.63 -9.35 -4.18
CA VAL A 488 -11.89 -9.32 -3.42
C VAL A 488 -11.97 -8.05 -2.56
N LYS A 489 -10.88 -7.67 -1.89
CA LYS A 489 -10.80 -6.40 -1.15
C LYS A 489 -11.03 -5.21 -2.08
N GLY A 490 -10.42 -5.24 -3.27
CA GLY A 490 -10.59 -4.21 -4.29
C GLY A 490 -12.02 -4.11 -4.81
N MET A 491 -12.72 -5.23 -4.98
CA MET A 491 -14.13 -5.29 -5.37
C MET A 491 -15.04 -4.60 -4.35
N PHE A 492 -14.90 -4.89 -3.05
CA PHE A 492 -15.72 -4.22 -2.04
C PHE A 492 -15.39 -2.71 -1.92
N ILE A 493 -14.13 -2.31 -2.06
CA ILE A 493 -13.77 -0.89 -2.01
C ILE A 493 -14.27 -0.14 -3.24
N GLY A 494 -14.10 -0.69 -4.45
CA GLY A 494 -14.51 -0.04 -5.69
C GLY A 494 -16.03 -0.05 -5.93
N LEU A 495 -16.68 -1.21 -5.75
CA LEU A 495 -18.08 -1.43 -6.13
C LEU A 495 -19.09 -1.08 -5.03
N ALA A 496 -18.74 -1.24 -3.74
CA ALA A 496 -19.67 -1.02 -2.62
C ALA A 496 -19.64 0.42 -2.06
N GLN A 497 -19.28 1.42 -2.89
CA GLN A 497 -19.30 2.83 -2.50
C GLN A 497 -20.68 3.34 -2.00
N PRO A 498 -21.85 2.96 -2.58
CA PRO A 498 -23.14 3.44 -2.05
C PRO A 498 -23.50 2.82 -0.69
N ALA A 499 -23.03 1.61 -0.38
CA ALA A 499 -23.40 0.87 0.83
C ALA A 499 -22.23 0.77 1.82
N SER A 500 -22.04 1.83 2.62
CA SER A 500 -20.93 1.93 3.59
C SER A 500 -20.94 0.83 4.67
N LEU A 501 -22.13 0.40 5.12
CA LEU A 501 -22.27 -0.67 6.10
C LEU A 501 -21.81 -2.03 5.55
N VAL A 502 -22.26 -2.38 4.34
CA VAL A 502 -21.89 -3.65 3.68
C VAL A 502 -20.39 -3.68 3.45
N GLN A 503 -19.82 -2.55 3.02
CA GLN A 503 -18.38 -2.42 2.81
C GLN A 503 -17.59 -2.67 4.11
N ALA A 504 -18.01 -2.09 5.24
CA ALA A 504 -17.32 -2.27 6.52
C ALA A 504 -17.36 -3.72 7.02
N ILE A 505 -18.54 -4.37 6.96
CA ILE A 505 -18.71 -5.77 7.39
C ILE A 505 -17.90 -6.71 6.49
N ALA A 506 -17.95 -6.50 5.17
CA ALA A 506 -17.18 -7.31 4.22
C ALA A 506 -15.68 -7.21 4.47
N LEU A 507 -15.15 -6.00 4.64
CA LEU A 507 -13.73 -5.79 4.95
C LEU A 507 -13.34 -6.46 6.28
N LEU A 508 -14.23 -6.47 7.28
CA LEU A 508 -13.95 -7.09 8.58
C LEU A 508 -13.76 -8.60 8.43
N ILE A 509 -14.66 -9.25 7.68
CA ILE A 509 -14.59 -10.70 7.40
C ILE A 509 -13.33 -11.02 6.61
N ILE A 510 -13.00 -10.21 5.60
CA ILE A 510 -11.82 -10.41 4.75
C ILE A 510 -10.53 -10.30 5.57
N GLU A 511 -10.35 -9.23 6.36
CA GLU A 511 -9.14 -9.04 7.16
C GLU A 511 -9.02 -10.08 8.27
N LEU A 512 -10.13 -10.52 8.87
CA LEU A 512 -10.14 -11.62 9.84
C LEU A 512 -9.68 -12.94 9.20
N ALA A 513 -10.22 -13.27 8.02
CA ALA A 513 -9.84 -14.49 7.30
C ALA A 513 -8.35 -14.48 6.94
N VAL A 514 -7.83 -13.33 6.49
CA VAL A 514 -6.39 -13.18 6.23
C VAL A 514 -5.58 -13.33 7.50
N LEU A 515 -5.95 -12.67 8.59
CA LEU A 515 -5.24 -12.76 9.88
C LEU A 515 -5.15 -14.21 10.38
N ILE A 516 -6.24 -14.96 10.31
CA ILE A 516 -6.26 -16.39 10.68
C ILE A 516 -5.36 -17.18 9.75
N ALA A 517 -5.52 -17.03 8.43
CA ALA A 517 -4.75 -17.78 7.44
C ALA A 517 -3.24 -17.56 7.58
N VAL A 518 -2.80 -16.31 7.75
CA VAL A 518 -1.37 -15.98 7.88
C VAL A 518 -0.77 -16.40 9.21
N SER A 519 -1.59 -16.41 10.29
CA SER A 519 -1.16 -16.84 11.62
C SER A 519 -0.95 -18.36 11.70
N VAL A 520 -1.77 -19.13 10.98
CA VAL A 520 -1.70 -20.60 10.90
C VAL A 520 -0.62 -21.04 9.91
N LEU A 521 -0.69 -20.58 8.66
CA LEU A 521 0.19 -21.05 7.58
C LEU A 521 1.63 -20.54 7.73
N ARG A 522 1.82 -19.35 8.29
CA ARG A 522 3.13 -18.68 8.44
C ARG A 522 3.98 -18.81 7.18
N PRO A 523 3.46 -18.31 6.03
CA PRO A 523 3.98 -18.65 4.71
C PRO A 523 5.31 -17.98 4.36
N TRP A 524 5.76 -16.97 5.11
CA TRP A 524 6.97 -16.23 4.77
C TRP A 524 8.25 -17.00 5.11
N MET A 525 9.30 -16.63 4.38
CA MET A 525 10.64 -17.23 4.40
C MET A 525 11.18 -17.55 5.80
N ASP A 526 11.13 -16.59 6.73
CA ASP A 526 11.71 -16.70 8.06
C ASP A 526 10.73 -16.38 9.17
N LYS A 527 11.04 -16.80 10.42
CA LYS A 527 10.27 -16.43 11.60
C LYS A 527 10.12 -14.91 11.76
N LYS A 528 11.18 -14.14 11.50
CA LYS A 528 11.16 -12.67 11.62
C LYS A 528 10.22 -12.03 10.59
N THR A 529 10.30 -12.45 9.32
CA THR A 529 9.41 -11.96 8.26
C THR A 529 7.96 -12.41 8.46
N ASN A 530 7.74 -13.60 9.05
CA ASN A 530 6.41 -14.03 9.49
C ASN A 530 5.84 -13.11 10.57
N ILE A 531 6.60 -12.83 11.64
CA ILE A 531 6.16 -11.90 12.70
C ILE A 531 5.83 -10.54 12.10
N PHE A 532 6.70 -10.01 11.24
CA PHE A 532 6.51 -8.72 10.57
C PHE A 532 5.17 -8.64 9.80
N ASN A 533 4.87 -9.63 8.96
CA ASN A 533 3.64 -9.62 8.17
C ASN A 533 2.39 -9.98 8.97
N ILE A 534 2.49 -10.86 9.98
CA ILE A 534 1.39 -11.14 10.90
C ILE A 534 1.02 -9.88 11.69
N SER A 535 2.01 -9.09 12.13
CA SER A 535 1.75 -7.80 12.77
C SER A 535 1.03 -6.82 11.83
N ILE A 536 1.39 -6.77 10.54
CA ILE A 536 0.69 -5.94 9.54
C ILE A 536 -0.77 -6.39 9.39
N ALA A 537 -1.02 -7.70 9.31
CA ALA A 537 -2.38 -8.25 9.24
C ALA A 537 -3.18 -7.94 10.53
N ALA A 538 -2.55 -8.02 11.71
CA ALA A 538 -3.21 -7.72 12.98
C ALA A 538 -3.60 -6.25 13.09
N VAL A 539 -2.72 -5.32 12.69
CA VAL A 539 -3.03 -3.89 12.65
C VAL A 539 -4.08 -3.57 11.59
N SER A 540 -4.03 -4.23 10.43
CA SER A 540 -5.05 -4.06 9.39
C SER A 540 -6.43 -4.54 9.84
N PHE A 541 -6.50 -5.68 10.54
CA PHE A 541 -7.72 -6.16 11.16
C PHE A 541 -8.23 -5.20 12.25
N PHE A 542 -7.35 -4.70 13.12
CA PHE A 542 -7.69 -3.68 14.12
C PHE A 542 -8.25 -2.41 13.48
N ASN A 543 -7.66 -1.95 12.37
CA ASN A 543 -8.15 -0.79 11.63
C ASN A 543 -9.56 -0.98 11.08
N VAL A 544 -9.90 -2.18 10.60
CA VAL A 544 -11.25 -2.46 10.11
C VAL A 544 -12.26 -2.65 11.24
N ILE A 545 -11.83 -3.12 12.43
CA ILE A 545 -12.68 -3.06 13.63
C ILE A 545 -13.05 -1.61 13.93
N LEU A 546 -12.09 -0.68 13.94
CA LEU A 546 -12.35 0.74 14.15
C LEU A 546 -13.23 1.34 13.04
N LEU A 547 -13.05 0.88 11.80
CA LEU A 547 -13.89 1.26 10.67
C LEU A 547 -15.37 0.89 10.89
N LEU A 548 -15.65 -0.25 11.54
CA LEU A 548 -17.01 -0.63 11.92
C LEU A 548 -17.61 0.36 12.92
N PHE A 549 -16.87 0.84 13.91
CA PHE A 549 -17.36 1.89 14.81
C PHE A 549 -17.71 3.18 14.07
N PHE A 550 -16.96 3.54 13.02
CA PHE A 550 -17.24 4.72 12.19
C PHE A 550 -18.50 4.61 11.34
N THR A 551 -19.03 3.39 11.10
CA THR A 551 -20.33 3.20 10.44
C THR A 551 -21.53 3.57 11.33
N GLN A 552 -21.30 3.83 12.63
CA GLN A 552 -22.32 4.20 13.61
C GLN A 552 -23.49 3.19 13.75
N VAL A 553 -23.29 1.92 13.37
CA VAL A 553 -24.32 0.86 13.47
C VAL A 553 -24.90 0.73 14.88
N PHE A 554 -24.05 0.92 15.89
CA PHE A 554 -24.42 0.78 17.29
C PHE A 554 -25.11 2.02 17.89
N GLY A 555 -25.37 3.07 17.10
CA GLY A 555 -25.99 4.30 17.59
C GLY A 555 -25.18 5.01 18.68
N LEU A 556 -23.86 4.82 18.69
CA LEU A 556 -22.98 5.35 19.73
C LEU A 556 -22.87 6.88 19.65
N PRO A 557 -22.67 7.57 20.78
CA PRO A 557 -22.39 9.00 20.79
C PRO A 557 -21.20 9.34 19.89
N GLY A 558 -21.30 10.45 19.16
CA GLY A 558 -20.24 10.84 18.23
C GLY A 558 -18.88 11.10 18.89
N LEU A 559 -18.85 11.45 20.18
CA LEU A 559 -17.64 11.50 21.01
C LEU A 559 -16.81 10.20 20.94
N VAL A 560 -17.47 9.04 20.97
CA VAL A 560 -16.81 7.73 20.84
C VAL A 560 -16.14 7.60 19.47
N THR A 561 -16.78 8.10 18.42
CA THR A 561 -16.23 8.10 17.05
C THR A 561 -14.96 8.97 16.97
N GLY A 562 -14.94 10.12 17.66
CA GLY A 562 -13.76 10.96 17.80
C GLY A 562 -12.59 10.26 18.51
N ILE A 563 -12.85 9.69 19.69
CA ILE A 563 -11.84 8.97 20.49
C ILE A 563 -11.26 7.78 19.70
N MET A 564 -12.11 6.98 19.06
CA MET A 564 -11.68 5.87 18.22
C MET A 564 -10.85 6.33 17.02
N GLY A 565 -11.14 7.51 16.46
CA GLY A 565 -10.32 8.15 15.43
C GLY A 565 -8.92 8.53 15.90
N VAL A 566 -8.78 9.04 17.13
CA VAL A 566 -7.48 9.33 17.74
C VAL A 566 -6.69 8.04 18.00
N ILE A 567 -7.34 7.00 18.54
CA ILE A 567 -6.73 5.68 18.75
C ILE A 567 -6.24 5.10 17.43
N PHE A 568 -7.06 5.17 16.37
CA PHE A 568 -6.69 4.76 15.02
C PHE A 568 -5.39 5.44 14.58
N PHE A 569 -5.32 6.76 14.69
CA PHE A 569 -4.14 7.52 14.29
C PHE A 569 -2.90 7.12 15.10
N VAL A 570 -2.99 7.06 16.43
CA VAL A 570 -1.85 6.76 17.31
C VAL A 570 -1.29 5.36 17.04
N VAL A 571 -2.14 4.34 16.93
CA VAL A 571 -1.70 2.97 16.65
C VAL A 571 -1.01 2.90 15.28
N ASN A 572 -1.58 3.51 14.25
CA ASN A 572 -1.01 3.46 12.90
C ASN A 572 0.26 4.28 12.76
N VAL A 573 0.40 5.44 13.42
CA VAL A 573 1.61 6.25 13.33
C VAL A 573 2.79 5.57 14.02
N VAL A 574 2.56 4.99 15.20
CA VAL A 574 3.59 4.23 15.94
C VAL A 574 4.00 3.00 15.13
N PHE A 575 3.02 2.26 14.61
CA PHE A 575 3.31 1.07 13.82
C PHE A 575 4.04 1.42 12.51
N ALA A 576 3.58 2.43 11.77
CA ALA A 576 4.25 2.92 10.56
C ALA A 576 5.71 3.31 10.83
N LEU A 577 5.96 4.02 11.94
CA LEU A 577 7.30 4.43 12.36
C LEU A 577 8.18 3.22 12.65
N VAL A 578 7.67 2.22 13.39
CA VAL A 578 8.42 0.98 13.67
C VAL A 578 8.77 0.24 12.38
N LEU A 579 7.81 0.06 11.46
CA LEU A 579 8.07 -0.60 10.18
C LEU A 579 9.12 0.16 9.36
N LEU A 580 9.01 1.50 9.31
CA LEU A 580 9.94 2.36 8.58
C LEU A 580 11.36 2.24 9.15
N ILE A 581 11.53 2.30 10.46
CA ILE A 581 12.85 2.14 11.12
C ILE A 581 13.43 0.75 10.83
N LEU A 582 12.63 -0.31 10.92
CA LEU A 582 13.09 -1.68 10.65
C LEU A 582 13.58 -1.84 9.21
N VAL A 583 12.84 -1.30 8.24
CA VAL A 583 13.23 -1.33 6.82
C VAL A 583 14.50 -0.51 6.61
N LEU A 584 14.57 0.71 7.15
CA LEU A 584 15.75 1.58 7.02
C LEU A 584 17.00 0.92 7.60
N ILE A 585 16.94 0.34 8.80
CA ILE A 585 18.07 -0.39 9.41
C ILE A 585 18.46 -1.59 8.55
N SER A 586 17.50 -2.31 7.96
CA SER A 586 17.79 -3.45 7.08
C SER A 586 18.49 -3.02 5.79
N SER A 587 18.06 -1.92 5.17
CA SER A 587 18.63 -1.37 3.95
C SER A 587 20.02 -0.78 4.16
N VAL A 588 20.24 -0.01 5.24
CA VAL A 588 21.56 0.55 5.58
C VAL A 588 22.55 -0.58 5.88
N TYR A 589 22.15 -1.58 6.66
CA TYR A 589 23.01 -2.72 6.96
C TYR A 589 23.37 -3.52 5.69
N ALA A 590 22.42 -3.72 4.79
CA ALA A 590 22.64 -4.44 3.53
C ALA A 590 23.72 -3.78 2.65
N ILE A 591 23.80 -2.44 2.67
CA ILE A 591 24.79 -1.68 1.90
C ILE A 591 26.15 -1.59 2.62
N VAL A 592 26.14 -1.35 3.94
CA VAL A 592 27.37 -1.00 4.69
C VAL A 592 28.14 -2.23 5.19
N SER A 593 27.47 -3.36 5.40
CA SER A 593 28.15 -4.54 5.96
C SER A 593 28.98 -5.27 4.91
N LYS A 594 30.19 -5.72 5.29
CA LYS A 594 31.09 -6.51 4.41
C LYS A 594 30.54 -7.90 4.07
N ASN A 595 29.72 -8.48 4.96
CA ASN A 595 29.10 -9.79 4.80
C ASN A 595 27.64 -9.72 5.30
N PRO A 596 26.75 -9.11 4.51
CA PRO A 596 25.36 -8.90 4.91
C PRO A 596 24.60 -10.20 5.13
N ASP A 597 24.95 -11.25 4.37
CA ASP A 597 24.27 -12.55 4.42
C ASP A 597 24.42 -13.27 5.76
N ASN A 598 25.46 -12.99 6.55
CA ASN A 598 25.63 -13.60 7.88
C ASN A 598 24.55 -13.18 8.89
N ARG A 599 23.82 -12.09 8.64
CA ARG A 599 22.73 -11.62 9.51
C ARG A 599 21.48 -12.48 9.41
N TYR A 600 21.24 -13.05 8.24
CA TYR A 600 20.10 -13.90 7.97
C TYR A 600 20.57 -15.35 8.03
N GLN A 601 19.86 -16.19 8.77
CA GLN A 601 20.19 -17.61 8.75
C GLN A 601 20.00 -18.11 7.31
N PRO A 602 20.89 -18.96 6.77
CA PRO A 602 20.61 -19.65 5.53
C PRO A 602 19.21 -20.26 5.65
N MET A 603 18.32 -19.96 4.70
CA MET A 603 16.93 -20.41 4.82
C MET A 603 16.91 -21.91 5.10
N ARG A 604 16.02 -22.37 5.98
CA ARG A 604 15.95 -23.78 6.43
C ARG A 604 15.58 -24.80 5.32
N ASP A 605 15.48 -24.34 4.08
CA ASP A 605 15.14 -25.12 2.89
C ASP A 605 16.39 -25.25 2.01
N ASP A 606 16.51 -26.34 1.24
CA ASP A 606 17.67 -26.62 0.36
C ASP A 606 17.92 -25.57 -0.74
N ARG A 607 17.08 -24.55 -0.88
CA ARG A 607 17.23 -23.46 -1.87
C ARG A 607 18.58 -22.73 -1.81
N GLY A 608 19.16 -22.57 -0.61
CA GLY A 608 20.42 -21.86 -0.44
C GLY A 608 21.61 -22.57 -1.10
N SER A 609 21.59 -23.91 -1.18
CA SER A 609 22.63 -24.69 -1.84
C SER A 609 22.49 -24.63 -3.37
N PHE A 610 21.27 -24.60 -3.90
CA PHE A 610 21.00 -24.48 -5.34
C PHE A 610 21.37 -23.11 -5.91
N ILE A 611 21.18 -22.03 -5.14
CA ILE A 611 21.58 -20.67 -5.56
C ILE A 611 23.11 -20.52 -5.52
N LYS A 612 23.77 -21.08 -4.49
CA LYS A 612 25.22 -20.92 -4.27
C LYS A 612 26.05 -21.80 -5.20
N SER A 613 25.59 -23.01 -5.54
CA SER A 613 26.30 -23.90 -6.46
C SER A 613 26.50 -23.25 -7.84
N GLN A 614 25.55 -22.46 -8.34
CA GLN A 614 25.68 -21.75 -9.62
C GLN A 614 26.75 -20.66 -9.61
N THR A 615 26.87 -19.86 -8.55
CA THR A 615 27.89 -18.80 -8.48
C THR A 615 29.33 -19.33 -8.51
N GLN A 616 29.53 -20.63 -8.29
CA GLN A 616 30.84 -21.30 -8.30
C GLN A 616 31.05 -22.24 -9.50
N LEU A 617 30.04 -22.47 -10.34
CA LEU A 617 30.16 -23.31 -11.54
C LEU A 617 30.65 -22.46 -12.72
N THR A 618 31.77 -22.84 -13.31
CA THR A 618 32.26 -22.25 -14.56
C THR A 618 31.30 -22.58 -15.71
N THR A 619 31.25 -21.72 -16.73
CA THR A 619 30.30 -21.78 -17.86
C THR A 619 30.24 -23.14 -18.55
N GLU A 620 31.35 -23.89 -18.57
CA GLU A 620 31.46 -25.24 -19.13
C GLU A 620 30.73 -26.30 -18.28
N LEU A 621 30.88 -26.26 -16.95
CA LEU A 621 30.20 -27.22 -16.07
C LEU A 621 28.69 -26.92 -15.96
N ASP A 622 28.27 -25.67 -16.14
CA ASP A 622 26.86 -25.31 -16.21
C ASP A 622 26.22 -25.80 -17.51
N ALA A 623 26.95 -25.74 -18.64
CA ALA A 623 26.51 -26.32 -19.92
C ALA A 623 26.41 -27.86 -19.90
N LEU A 624 27.37 -28.53 -19.25
CA LEU A 624 27.32 -29.97 -18.97
C LEU A 624 26.21 -30.33 -17.96
N GLY A 625 25.97 -29.46 -16.98
CA GLY A 625 24.87 -29.58 -16.03
C GLY A 625 23.49 -29.44 -16.69
N ALA A 626 23.32 -28.48 -17.60
CA ALA A 626 22.08 -28.27 -18.36
C ALA A 626 21.76 -29.46 -19.28
N THR A 627 22.78 -30.03 -19.94
CA THR A 627 22.64 -31.25 -20.75
C THR A 627 22.34 -32.48 -19.89
N ALA A 628 22.99 -32.64 -18.74
CA ALA A 628 22.70 -33.72 -17.79
C ALA A 628 21.31 -33.61 -17.13
N ARG A 629 20.76 -32.39 -17.01
CA ARG A 629 19.38 -32.11 -16.53
C ARG A 629 18.31 -32.39 -17.59
N GLY A 630 18.68 -32.72 -18.83
CA GLY A 630 17.74 -32.91 -19.93
C GLY A 630 17.02 -31.62 -20.35
N GLU A 631 17.63 -30.45 -20.10
CA GLU A 631 17.13 -29.18 -20.61
C GLU A 631 17.34 -29.13 -22.13
N THR A 632 16.36 -29.57 -22.89
CA THR A 632 16.25 -29.14 -24.28
C THR A 632 16.07 -27.62 -24.26
N LYS A 633 16.87 -26.89 -25.05
CA LYS A 633 16.55 -25.50 -25.39
C LYS A 633 15.13 -25.49 -25.98
N SER A 634 14.13 -25.27 -25.15
CA SER A 634 12.78 -25.04 -25.61
C SER A 634 12.84 -23.80 -26.48
N LEU A 635 12.53 -23.99 -27.76
CA LEU A 635 12.04 -22.94 -28.64
C LEU A 635 10.87 -22.22 -27.95
N GLU A 636 11.15 -21.17 -27.19
CA GLU A 636 10.18 -20.15 -26.80
C GLU A 636 10.65 -18.80 -27.36
N ASP A 637 10.96 -18.78 -28.65
CA ASP A 637 10.90 -17.59 -29.50
C ASP A 637 9.88 -17.88 -30.59
N THR A 638 8.59 -17.60 -30.31
CA THR A 638 7.53 -17.14 -31.24
C THR A 638 6.16 -17.31 -30.57
N SER A 639 5.78 -16.35 -29.75
CA SER A 639 4.37 -16.06 -29.51
C SER A 639 4.16 -14.54 -29.56
N SER A 640 4.55 -13.95 -30.69
CA SER A 640 4.11 -12.63 -31.11
C SER A 640 3.15 -12.83 -32.27
N LEU A 641 1.86 -12.68 -31.96
CA LEU A 641 0.80 -12.53 -32.94
C LEU A 641 1.02 -11.20 -33.68
N SER A 642 1.59 -11.26 -34.88
CA SER A 642 1.56 -10.16 -35.85
C SER A 642 1.63 -10.73 -37.25
N GLY A 643 0.50 -10.71 -37.96
CA GLY A 643 0.43 -11.06 -39.37
C GLY A 643 1.07 -9.98 -40.23
N HIS A 644 2.02 -10.38 -41.08
CA HIS A 644 2.25 -9.70 -42.35
C HIS A 644 2.82 -10.67 -43.39
N SER A 645 2.12 -10.73 -44.51
CA SER A 645 2.39 -11.46 -45.73
C SER A 645 3.43 -10.75 -46.60
N GLN A 646 4.40 -11.50 -47.15
CA GLN A 646 5.16 -11.31 -48.41
C GLN A 646 6.27 -12.38 -48.39
N GLY A 647 6.62 -13.18 -49.40
CA GLY A 647 6.35 -13.20 -50.83
C GLY A 647 7.62 -13.67 -51.57
N PHE A 648 7.62 -14.92 -52.05
CA PHE A 648 8.33 -15.48 -53.22
C PHE A 648 9.88 -15.56 -53.36
N ARG A 649 10.33 -16.81 -53.61
CA ARG A 649 11.28 -17.38 -54.63
C ARG A 649 12.29 -18.33 -53.97
N ALA A 650 12.23 -19.65 -54.12
CA ALA A 650 12.35 -20.50 -55.32
C ALA A 650 13.72 -20.39 -56.01
N ASP A 651 14.65 -21.25 -55.60
CA ASP A 651 15.53 -21.99 -56.51
C ASP A 651 15.99 -23.30 -55.85
N SER A 652 15.94 -24.35 -56.64
CA SER A 652 16.33 -25.74 -56.37
C SER A 652 17.55 -26.05 -57.26
N PRO A 653 18.41 -27.05 -56.99
CA PRO A 653 17.95 -28.43 -57.04
C PRO A 653 18.51 -29.39 -55.98
N ALA A 654 17.81 -30.52 -55.90
CA ALA A 654 18.00 -31.64 -55.00
C ALA A 654 19.34 -32.34 -55.15
N ASN A 655 19.88 -32.79 -54.02
CA ASN A 655 20.74 -33.97 -53.99
C ASN A 655 20.35 -34.85 -52.79
N ASN A 656 19.99 -36.10 -53.10
CA ASN A 656 19.71 -37.15 -52.13
C ASN A 656 20.98 -37.51 -51.35
N MET A 657 20.95 -37.47 -50.01
CA MET A 657 21.85 -38.31 -49.22
C MET A 657 21.30 -38.60 -47.82
N THR A 658 21.02 -39.89 -47.62
CA THR A 658 21.06 -40.69 -46.40
C THR A 658 21.26 -40.00 -45.03
N ARG A 659 20.29 -40.30 -44.15
CA ARG A 659 20.28 -40.12 -42.69
C ARG A 659 21.54 -40.72 -42.04
N GLN A 660 22.49 -39.88 -41.61
CA GLN A 660 23.58 -40.26 -40.72
C GLN A 660 23.19 -40.01 -39.25
N GLN A 661 23.35 -41.04 -38.42
CA GLN A 661 23.32 -40.96 -36.95
C GLN A 661 24.63 -40.32 -36.43
N PRO A 662 24.62 -39.58 -35.31
CA PRO A 662 25.85 -39.02 -34.75
C PRO A 662 26.72 -40.10 -34.08
N HIS A 663 28.03 -40.05 -34.39
CA HIS A 663 29.08 -40.92 -33.87
C HIS A 663 29.40 -40.64 -32.38
N SER A 664 29.66 -41.70 -31.62
CA SER A 664 30.26 -41.68 -30.29
C SER A 664 31.79 -41.56 -30.38
N PRO A 665 32.48 -40.81 -29.49
CA PRO A 665 33.93 -40.71 -29.50
C PRO A 665 34.52 -41.79 -28.57
N LEU A 666 34.79 -42.99 -29.10
CA LEU A 666 35.62 -43.99 -28.44
C LEU A 666 36.56 -44.61 -29.48
N ASP A 667 37.85 -44.36 -29.31
CA ASP A 667 38.96 -44.87 -30.13
C ASP A 667 39.33 -46.29 -29.65
N PRO A 668 39.21 -47.35 -30.49
CA PRO A 668 39.30 -48.74 -30.03
C PRO A 668 40.73 -49.31 -29.98
N SER A 669 41.76 -48.48 -29.86
CA SER A 669 43.16 -48.92 -30.02
C SER A 669 43.99 -49.03 -28.72
N VAL A 670 43.37 -49.05 -27.53
CA VAL A 670 44.11 -49.16 -26.26
C VAL A 670 43.54 -50.28 -25.36
N PRO A 671 44.30 -51.33 -25.05
CA PRO A 671 43.85 -52.34 -24.09
C PRO A 671 43.93 -51.80 -22.66
N LEU A 672 42.80 -51.82 -21.94
CA LEU A 672 42.77 -51.77 -20.48
C LEU A 672 43.26 -53.12 -19.94
N PHE A 673 44.16 -53.08 -18.94
CA PHE A 673 44.76 -54.17 -18.16
C PHE A 673 46.13 -54.69 -18.64
N PRO A 674 47.19 -54.54 -17.83
CA PRO A 674 48.43 -55.30 -18.00
C PRO A 674 48.21 -56.76 -17.60
N ALA A 675 48.64 -57.68 -18.47
CA ALA A 675 48.81 -59.08 -18.14
C ALA A 675 50.22 -59.29 -17.58
N ASP A 676 50.32 -59.81 -16.35
CA ASP A 676 51.55 -60.39 -15.82
C ASP A 676 51.33 -61.87 -15.51
N GLY A 677 52.23 -62.69 -16.04
CA GLY A 677 52.27 -64.14 -15.86
C GLY A 677 53.52 -64.58 -15.09
N GLN A 678 53.33 -65.66 -14.31
CA GLN A 678 54.32 -66.49 -13.57
C GLN A 678 54.88 -65.87 -12.26
N SER A 679 54.89 -66.52 -11.09
CA SER A 679 55.05 -67.96 -10.79
C SER A 679 54.64 -68.35 -9.33
N ARG A 680 54.05 -69.56 -9.21
CA ARG A 680 54.13 -70.63 -8.16
C ARG A 680 54.15 -70.31 -6.65
N GLY A 681 53.22 -70.93 -5.89
CA GLY A 681 53.56 -71.66 -4.64
C GLY A 681 52.58 -71.62 -3.45
N ALA A 682 51.84 -72.72 -3.23
CA ALA A 682 51.31 -73.27 -1.96
C ALA A 682 49.94 -72.78 -1.37
N PRO A 683 49.20 -73.66 -0.64
CA PRO A 683 47.72 -73.79 -0.70
C PRO A 683 46.95 -73.35 0.59
N PRO A 684 45.60 -73.39 0.61
CA PRO A 684 44.75 -72.69 1.59
C PRO A 684 44.20 -73.60 2.71
N PRO A 685 43.52 -73.01 3.73
CA PRO A 685 42.19 -73.53 4.08
C PRO A 685 41.19 -72.40 4.46
N THR A 686 39.95 -72.36 3.94
CA THR A 686 38.72 -73.13 4.27
C THR A 686 37.77 -72.31 5.15
N TYR A 687 36.55 -72.11 4.63
CA TYR A 687 35.37 -71.51 5.26
C TYR A 687 34.74 -72.40 6.34
N ASN A 688 33.93 -71.77 7.22
CA ASN A 688 32.83 -72.26 8.08
C ASN A 688 33.10 -72.09 9.59
N ARG A 689 32.15 -71.79 10.49
CA ARG A 689 30.70 -71.48 10.52
C ARG A 689 30.35 -71.38 12.03
N LEU A 690 29.15 -70.88 12.35
CA LEU A 690 28.34 -71.10 13.59
C LEU A 690 28.51 -70.03 14.69
N GLN A 691 27.40 -69.32 14.99
CA GLN A 691 26.51 -69.48 16.16
C GLN A 691 27.17 -68.94 17.45
N ASN A 692 26.53 -68.14 18.30
CA ASN A 692 25.21 -68.37 18.88
C ASN A 692 24.73 -67.14 19.70
N SER A 693 23.40 -67.05 19.83
CA SER A 693 22.62 -66.59 21.01
C SER A 693 22.81 -65.19 21.62
N SER A 694 21.79 -64.34 21.40
CA SER A 694 20.99 -63.53 22.35
C SER A 694 21.05 -63.98 23.84
N PRO A 695 20.71 -63.14 24.88
CA PRO A 695 19.53 -62.27 24.86
C PRO A 695 19.54 -60.96 25.71
N VAL A 696 18.56 -60.11 25.39
CA VAL A 696 17.95 -58.98 26.17
C VAL A 696 17.23 -59.61 27.41
N PRO A 697 16.84 -58.96 28.55
CA PRO A 697 16.27 -57.60 28.64
C PRO A 697 16.29 -56.80 29.99
N ARG A 698 15.67 -55.60 29.94
CA ARG A 698 14.90 -54.84 30.98
C ARG A 698 15.49 -53.60 31.67
N ASN A 699 14.81 -52.47 31.40
CA ASN A 699 14.23 -51.41 32.27
C ASN A 699 14.90 -51.06 33.62
N PHE A 700 15.11 -49.75 33.89
CA PHE A 700 14.16 -48.86 34.60
C PHE A 700 14.71 -47.42 34.77
N ASN A 701 13.77 -46.49 34.95
CA ASN A 701 13.87 -45.06 35.27
C ASN A 701 14.95 -44.63 36.27
N THR A 702 15.44 -43.39 36.16
CA THR A 702 15.23 -42.26 37.12
C THR A 702 16.27 -41.14 36.93
N SER A 703 15.81 -39.89 36.85
CA SER A 703 16.56 -38.67 37.22
C SER A 703 16.67 -38.58 38.77
N PRO A 704 17.49 -37.72 39.43
CA PRO A 704 17.94 -36.36 39.04
C PRO A 704 19.39 -35.95 39.44
N PHE A 705 19.80 -34.74 39.05
CA PHE A 705 20.97 -33.93 39.53
C PHE A 705 21.18 -34.01 41.07
N PRO A 706 22.36 -33.66 41.68
CA PRO A 706 23.26 -32.54 41.32
C PRO A 706 24.77 -32.65 41.70
N ARG A 707 25.63 -31.75 41.17
CA ARG A 707 26.59 -30.88 41.93
C ARG A 707 27.80 -30.43 41.12
N ALA A 708 28.17 -29.18 41.38
CA ALA A 708 29.30 -28.42 40.86
C ALA A 708 30.65 -28.82 41.48
N GLY A 709 31.75 -28.45 40.81
CA GLY A 709 33.11 -28.49 41.35
C GLY A 709 34.16 -27.84 40.41
N SER A 710 34.49 -26.58 40.71
CA SER A 710 35.77 -25.87 40.56
C SER A 710 36.77 -26.14 39.41
N ALA A 711 37.07 -25.05 38.68
CA ALA A 711 38.38 -24.49 38.33
C ALA A 711 39.59 -25.42 38.03
N ASN A 712 40.15 -25.34 36.82
CA ASN A 712 41.40 -24.61 36.58
C ASN A 712 41.78 -24.50 35.09
N SER A 713 42.50 -23.41 34.84
CA SER A 713 43.24 -22.97 33.66
C SER A 713 43.96 -24.04 32.81
N ASN A 714 43.81 -23.96 31.48
CA ASN A 714 44.95 -24.11 30.58
C ASN A 714 44.70 -23.48 29.19
N PRO A 715 45.56 -22.56 28.68
CA PRO A 715 45.44 -21.96 27.37
C PRO A 715 46.42 -22.62 26.38
N ALA A 716 46.06 -23.77 25.81
CA ALA A 716 46.82 -24.36 24.72
C ALA A 716 46.01 -25.43 23.99
N GLN A 717 45.16 -25.01 23.04
CA GLN A 717 44.74 -25.87 21.93
C GLN A 717 44.06 -25.02 20.85
N TYR A 718 44.86 -24.17 20.20
CA TYR A 718 44.49 -23.46 18.99
C TYR A 718 45.20 -24.11 17.81
N ARG A 719 44.71 -25.26 17.33
CA ARG A 719 44.82 -25.73 15.93
C ARG A 719 44.28 -27.16 15.79
N MET A 720 43.60 -27.38 14.66
CA MET A 720 43.14 -28.64 14.07
C MET A 720 41.67 -28.98 14.28
N GLN A 721 40.80 -28.34 13.48
CA GLN A 721 39.67 -29.01 12.83
C GLN A 721 39.12 -28.10 11.74
N ASN A 722 39.68 -28.21 10.54
CA ASN A 722 39.04 -27.79 9.30
C ASN A 722 39.65 -28.60 8.17
N ASN A 723 39.14 -29.82 7.99
CA ASN A 723 39.14 -30.48 6.69
C ASN A 723 38.00 -31.50 6.67
N ALA A 724 36.81 -31.06 6.28
CA ALA A 724 35.73 -31.94 5.87
C ALA A 724 35.17 -31.36 4.56
N SER A 725 35.41 -32.09 3.47
CA SER A 725 34.93 -31.78 2.13
C SER A 725 33.41 -31.99 2.04
N PRO A 726 32.68 -31.25 1.15
CA PRO A 726 31.21 -31.22 1.18
C PRO A 726 30.49 -32.43 0.56
N TRP A 727 31.19 -33.52 0.18
CA TRP A 727 30.61 -34.60 -0.63
C TRP A 727 30.13 -35.84 0.15
N GLN A 728 30.12 -35.80 1.47
CA GLN A 728 29.58 -36.89 2.29
C GLN A 728 28.40 -36.41 3.11
N ARG A 729 27.23 -36.37 2.48
CA ARG A 729 25.94 -36.57 3.15
C ARG A 729 24.87 -36.84 2.08
N GLY A 730 24.78 -38.10 1.69
CA GLY A 730 23.70 -38.66 0.90
C GLY A 730 23.35 -40.05 1.42
N ALA A 731 22.05 -40.34 1.43
CA ALA A 731 21.38 -41.60 1.73
C ALA A 731 21.26 -42.02 3.21
N GLY A 732 20.02 -41.93 3.71
CA GLY A 732 19.56 -42.60 4.93
C GLY A 732 18.04 -42.53 4.97
N TYR A 733 17.40 -43.65 4.62
CA TYR A 733 15.98 -43.92 4.85
C TYR A 733 15.67 -43.82 6.35
N GLU A 734 14.64 -43.05 6.72
CA GLU A 734 13.53 -43.44 7.61
C GLU A 734 12.28 -42.64 7.22
#